data_AF-A0A1Y1V420-F1
#
_entry.id   AF-A0A1Y1V420-F1
#
_cell.length_a   1.000
_cell.length_b   1.000
_cell.length_c   1.000
_cell.angle_alpha   90.00
_cell.angle_beta   90.00
_cell.angle_gamma   90.00
#
_symmetry.space_group_name_H-M   'P 1'
#
loop_
_entity.id
_entity.type
_entity.pdbx_description
1 polymer ?
#
loop_
_entity_poly.entity_id
_entity_poly.type
_entity_poly.pdbx_seq_one_letter_code
_entity_poly.pdbx_strand_id
1 'polypeptide(L)'
;MKISKIISTIFICGPALIKAASKDYAHHLELSIQFYRAQRSGILPVNNDILWHQDIDSTDDIKVDLTGGYNGNNNVKFNFPQASSLTLLAWGALEWKDGYKKAGQWDDMKELLQWGTDYLIKCHTDKYVLYGQVGNDNSWNNPSYKITESAPGSDLAAETSAALVAASLVFKDEYPIYADHLLQHGKELYEFANKYRGDYDVSIPDAKLHYPSRNGFIDELAWSAAWLYKATGEKVYKKDIDEIWDYPYDESNPNKFLGSKNPISYYDKKASSYVLMAITTGEKRYFEEALTHSDFMVNHPTTSGDLWYDEQLSQEGANKYASNAAFTVAMMTSLMKEKDSKRQQYMNFVKKQIDYMLGDNPEKIDFVVGANTRSSKVYQKLNTFGSNDENEHLFYGALTDFKDKETNVVAFENNAAFQGLLAFLSQNGFNLSDSNVVPSGNIKKRSLVRRAGNAEVVSGKDYAIMVVLSGKYITAASNGNVHQWENLSDNSQVWRFESAGNGKFAILSGQNHKLAMTVENGNSKNGNNIYLSEYKNTADQRFILHEVEGAYYITAECSGNAALDVYDISYDNGANIDQWDYWGGDGQKFYILNTGSSSNTNSGGAYLFTYFLGNAPEQERLSYAVSTDGYHFKALNNGKEVWKSSVGTGCLRDPYIFKGKDGYYYLLATDMKSALGWNSNRNILSAKSSDLIHWTNESSIEIANKYPLMQGADRAWAPQAIYDPEKDSYMIYFAARVPGRDNRTIMYYAYSKNMQKLDTAPQLLFAPSNGNDAIDSDIIFQNNKYYMYYKNETNKRIYLATASHASGPYSEIKQVSEGNIGVEGPNIYQLQGTNKWLMMSDAYGNGYYVMQETTDLVNFKTVNRNSYSFNFTPRHGYVIPINSSQYNALLSAYPSNGIAPLNYAVKPSTTTTIKKTMTTTIPTTSKKTTTTVQAQPTHTTTYSCFSEEKKLGYPCCKYCTIIESDSYGDYGVENNAWCSISYACYENQNQDQDQVNGYSYCKTTTTIVYTDDVNWGVENNDWCIIKSSVSTCSCWSESLGYPCCHHQDIIYTDESGPWGLENNQWCGIQTC
;
A
#
# COMPACT_ATOMS: atom_id res chain seq x y z
N MET A 1 32.75 25.56 -85.15
CA MET A 1 33.74 24.75 -84.41
C MET A 1 34.37 25.61 -83.33
N LYS A 2 34.04 25.39 -82.06
CA LYS A 2 34.90 25.56 -80.87
C LYS A 2 34.07 25.29 -79.62
N ILE A 3 34.41 24.19 -78.95
CA ILE A 3 33.90 23.75 -77.65
C ILE A 3 34.96 24.11 -76.62
N SER A 4 34.59 24.76 -75.53
CA SER A 4 35.26 24.55 -74.23
C SER A 4 34.39 24.99 -73.04
N LYS A 5 33.97 23.98 -72.26
CA LYS A 5 33.79 23.90 -70.79
C LYS A 5 33.24 25.10 -70.01
N ILE A 6 32.08 24.89 -69.38
CA ILE A 6 31.68 25.50 -68.11
C ILE A 6 31.22 24.36 -67.17
N ILE A 7 31.86 24.28 -66.00
CA ILE A 7 31.37 23.54 -64.83
C ILE A 7 30.59 24.58 -64.01
N SER A 8 29.29 24.39 -63.83
CA SER A 8 28.46 25.18 -62.91
C SER A 8 27.95 24.31 -61.79
N THR A 9 28.24 24.74 -60.56
CA THR A 9 27.74 24.25 -59.29
C THR A 9 26.22 24.43 -59.20
N ILE A 10 25.47 23.37 -58.93
CA ILE A 10 24.03 23.41 -58.65
C ILE A 10 23.84 23.57 -57.14
N PHE A 11 23.34 24.72 -56.70
CA PHE A 11 22.72 24.86 -55.38
C PHE A 11 21.27 24.37 -55.50
N ILE A 12 20.98 23.19 -54.98
CA ILE A 12 19.60 22.71 -54.79
C ILE A 12 19.10 23.30 -53.47
N CYS A 13 18.25 24.33 -53.55
CA CYS A 13 17.42 24.75 -52.43
C CYS A 13 16.30 23.69 -52.31
N GLY A 14 16.44 22.78 -51.33
CA GLY A 14 15.40 21.79 -51.04
C GLY A 14 14.15 22.45 -50.47
N PRO A 15 12.94 21.96 -50.79
CA PRO A 15 11.72 22.45 -50.15
C PRO A 15 11.79 22.15 -48.65
N ALA A 16 11.54 23.17 -47.82
CA ALA A 16 11.32 22.96 -46.40
C ALA A 16 10.10 22.03 -46.25
N LEU A 17 10.34 20.80 -45.77
CA LEU A 17 9.30 19.86 -45.40
C LEU A 17 8.42 20.49 -44.32
N ILE A 18 7.22 20.92 -44.71
CA ILE A 18 6.13 21.22 -43.77
C ILE A 18 5.73 19.88 -43.15
N LYS A 19 6.11 19.66 -41.88
CA LYS A 19 5.85 18.42 -41.13
C LYS A 19 4.41 18.40 -40.60
N ALA A 20 3.78 17.23 -40.60
CA ALA A 20 2.43 17.01 -40.08
C ALA A 20 2.39 17.04 -38.54
N ALA A 21 1.25 17.43 -37.95
CA ALA A 21 1.03 17.44 -36.50
C ALA A 21 1.05 16.01 -35.91
N SER A 22 1.49 15.88 -34.66
CA SER A 22 1.56 14.59 -33.94
C SER A 22 0.17 14.03 -33.67
N LYS A 23 0.02 12.70 -33.80
CA LYS A 23 -1.22 11.95 -33.54
C LYS A 23 -1.01 10.82 -32.53
N ASP A 24 0.00 10.99 -31.68
CA ASP A 24 0.36 10.02 -30.64
C ASP A 24 -0.43 10.31 -29.36
N TYR A 25 -1.74 10.03 -29.39
CA TYR A 25 -2.63 10.21 -28.23
C TYR A 25 -2.15 9.47 -26.98
N ALA A 26 -1.48 8.32 -27.15
CA ALA A 26 -0.92 7.56 -26.03
C ALA A 26 0.18 8.34 -25.30
N HIS A 27 1.07 9.01 -26.05
CA HIS A 27 2.08 9.89 -25.46
C HIS A 27 1.47 11.11 -24.76
N HIS A 28 0.45 11.74 -25.34
CA HIS A 28 -0.23 12.86 -24.70
C HIS A 28 -1.00 12.42 -23.44
N LEU A 29 -1.47 11.18 -23.41
CA LEU A 29 -2.17 10.59 -22.27
C LEU A 29 -1.21 10.39 -21.09
N GLU A 30 -0.02 9.84 -21.37
CA GLU A 30 1.09 9.73 -20.42
C GLU A 30 1.46 11.11 -19.84
N LEU A 31 1.65 12.11 -20.70
CA LEU A 31 1.94 13.48 -20.27
C LEU A 31 0.81 14.06 -19.40
N SER A 32 -0.45 13.88 -19.80
CA SER A 32 -1.57 14.36 -19.00
C SER A 32 -1.63 13.72 -17.61
N ILE A 33 -1.19 12.48 -17.43
CA ILE A 33 -1.09 11.84 -16.11
C ILE A 33 0.07 12.45 -15.30
N GLN A 34 1.19 12.75 -15.97
CA GLN A 34 2.31 13.46 -15.35
C GLN A 34 1.89 14.83 -14.82
N PHE A 35 1.07 15.58 -15.55
CA PHE A 35 0.49 16.85 -15.08
C PHE A 35 -0.23 16.67 -13.74
N TYR A 36 -1.06 15.63 -13.60
CA TYR A 36 -1.76 15.36 -12.35
C TYR A 36 -0.81 14.97 -11.22
N ARG A 37 0.24 14.20 -11.48
CA ARG A 37 1.28 13.89 -10.48
C ARG A 37 1.97 15.16 -9.97
N ALA A 38 2.22 16.14 -10.85
CA ALA A 38 2.86 17.41 -10.49
C ALA A 38 1.96 18.30 -9.61
N GLN A 39 0.65 18.04 -9.59
CA GLN A 39 -0.28 18.80 -8.76
C GLN A 39 -0.50 18.20 -7.37
N ARG A 40 0.12 17.06 -7.02
CA ARG A 40 -0.14 16.39 -5.73
C ARG A 40 0.18 17.30 -4.53
N SER A 41 -0.63 17.25 -3.48
CA SER A 41 -0.35 17.87 -2.17
C SER A 41 -0.20 16.76 -1.13
N GLY A 42 0.39 17.04 0.03
CA GLY A 42 0.68 16.05 1.06
C GLY A 42 2.07 15.45 0.94
N ILE A 43 2.29 14.38 1.71
CA ILE A 43 3.51 13.58 1.68
C ILE A 43 3.51 12.77 0.37
N LEU A 44 4.38 13.12 -0.57
CA LEU A 44 4.43 12.51 -1.89
C LEU A 44 4.91 11.04 -1.80
N PRO A 45 4.45 10.16 -2.72
CA PRO A 45 4.92 8.79 -2.75
C PRO A 45 6.43 8.70 -3.00
N VAL A 46 7.09 7.71 -2.41
CA VAL A 46 8.53 7.43 -2.56
C VAL A 46 8.94 7.18 -4.04
N ASN A 47 7.97 6.89 -4.91
CA ASN A 47 8.11 6.72 -6.35
C ASN A 47 7.70 7.97 -7.19
N ASN A 48 7.67 9.17 -6.59
CA ASN A 48 7.45 10.41 -7.32
C ASN A 48 8.52 10.61 -8.41
N ASP A 49 8.09 10.62 -9.67
CA ASP A 49 8.91 10.77 -10.87
C ASP A 49 9.12 12.23 -11.28
N ILE A 50 8.53 13.17 -10.52
CA ILE A 50 8.61 14.61 -10.74
C ILE A 50 9.57 15.21 -9.72
N LEU A 51 10.85 15.21 -10.10
CA LEU A 51 11.99 15.52 -9.22
C LEU A 51 11.97 16.92 -8.59
N TRP A 52 11.26 17.87 -9.21
CA TRP A 52 11.12 19.21 -8.67
C TRP A 52 9.98 19.34 -7.66
N HIS A 53 9.06 18.37 -7.61
CA HIS A 53 7.89 18.44 -6.74
C HIS A 53 8.20 17.83 -5.37
N GLN A 54 7.87 18.54 -4.28
CA GLN A 54 8.20 18.17 -2.90
C GLN A 54 6.93 18.04 -2.05
N ASP A 55 7.09 17.49 -0.84
CA ASP A 55 6.02 17.41 0.15
C ASP A 55 5.48 18.81 0.47
N ILE A 56 4.21 19.05 0.18
CA ILE A 56 3.54 20.34 0.41
C ILE A 56 2.24 20.07 1.16
N ASP A 57 2.29 20.23 2.49
CA ASP A 57 1.11 20.40 3.35
C ASP A 57 1.53 20.97 4.71
N SER A 58 0.86 22.02 5.16
CA SER A 58 0.87 22.44 6.56
C SER A 58 -0.53 22.91 6.91
N THR A 59 -1.28 22.11 7.66
CA THR A 59 -2.57 22.52 8.24
C THR A 59 -2.45 22.39 9.76
N ASP A 60 -1.85 23.40 10.39
CA ASP A 60 -1.76 23.49 11.86
C ASP A 60 -3.08 24.01 12.48
N ASP A 61 -4.08 24.33 11.65
CA ASP A 61 -5.27 25.08 12.06
C ASP A 61 -6.37 24.20 12.68
N ILE A 62 -6.41 22.90 12.37
CA ILE A 62 -7.41 21.96 12.88
C ILE A 62 -6.81 20.56 13.15
N LYS A 63 -7.30 19.86 14.19
CA LYS A 63 -6.84 18.52 14.59
C LYS A 63 -7.35 17.39 13.67
N VAL A 64 -7.39 17.61 12.35
CA VAL A 64 -7.88 16.66 11.34
C VAL A 64 -6.80 16.50 10.27
N ASP A 65 -6.49 15.26 9.87
CA ASP A 65 -5.60 15.00 8.75
C ASP A 65 -6.30 15.33 7.42
N LEU A 66 -5.94 16.47 6.82
CA LEU A 66 -6.37 16.87 5.47
C LEU A 66 -5.22 16.81 4.46
N THR A 67 -4.21 15.96 4.72
CA THR A 67 -3.09 15.79 3.81
C THR A 67 -3.45 14.95 2.58
N GLY A 68 -2.89 15.32 1.43
CA GLY A 68 -3.17 14.66 0.14
C GLY A 68 -3.91 15.57 -0.84
N GLY A 69 -4.44 14.95 -1.90
CA GLY A 69 -5.23 15.65 -2.92
C GLY A 69 -4.36 16.40 -3.90
N TYR A 70 -4.96 17.35 -4.61
CA TYR A 70 -4.29 18.11 -5.66
C TYR A 70 -4.38 19.62 -5.41
N ASN A 71 -3.24 20.28 -5.47
CA ASN A 71 -3.11 21.73 -5.42
C ASN A 71 -3.68 22.37 -6.67
N GLY A 72 -4.42 23.45 -6.48
CA GLY A 72 -4.76 24.41 -7.53
C GLY A 72 -3.74 25.54 -7.59
N ASN A 73 -4.17 26.68 -8.14
CA ASN A 73 -3.37 27.89 -8.12
C ASN A 73 -3.06 28.33 -6.67
N ASN A 74 -1.89 28.93 -6.46
CA ASN A 74 -1.40 29.40 -5.15
C ASN A 74 -1.37 28.31 -4.05
N ASN A 75 -1.28 27.03 -4.43
CA ASN A 75 -1.30 25.89 -3.51
C ASN A 75 -2.60 25.74 -2.69
N VAL A 76 -3.71 26.31 -3.18
CA VAL A 76 -5.02 26.14 -2.53
C VAL A 76 -5.69 24.87 -3.06
N LYS A 77 -6.18 24.01 -2.16
CA LYS A 77 -6.99 22.82 -2.51
C LYS A 77 -8.46 23.21 -2.55
N PHE A 78 -9.00 23.46 -3.75
CA PHE A 78 -10.44 23.68 -3.97
C PHE A 78 -11.12 22.36 -4.32
N ASN A 79 -11.98 21.84 -3.43
CA ASN A 79 -12.49 20.47 -3.59
C ASN A 79 -13.63 20.37 -4.59
N PHE A 80 -14.37 21.45 -4.86
CA PHE A 80 -15.46 21.42 -5.85
C PHE A 80 -14.96 21.12 -7.29
N PRO A 81 -13.98 21.87 -7.86
CA PRO A 81 -13.42 21.54 -9.17
C PRO A 81 -12.57 20.26 -9.16
N GLN A 82 -11.94 19.92 -8.04
CA GLN A 82 -11.15 18.69 -7.89
C GLN A 82 -12.05 17.45 -7.95
N ALA A 83 -13.15 17.43 -7.20
CA ALA A 83 -14.15 16.37 -7.24
C ALA A 83 -14.74 16.24 -8.65
N SER A 84 -15.14 17.35 -9.28
CA SER A 84 -15.67 17.33 -10.65
C SER A 84 -14.71 16.71 -11.66
N SER A 85 -13.43 17.07 -11.57
CA SER A 85 -12.38 16.52 -12.42
C SER A 85 -12.16 15.03 -12.15
N LEU A 86 -12.15 14.59 -10.89
CA LEU A 86 -12.05 13.17 -10.53
C LEU A 86 -13.26 12.37 -11.04
N THR A 87 -14.47 12.94 -11.02
CA THR A 87 -15.65 12.30 -11.62
C THR A 87 -15.47 12.09 -13.13
N LEU A 88 -14.98 13.10 -13.86
CA LEU A 88 -14.72 13.01 -15.30
C LEU A 88 -13.62 11.99 -15.64
N LEU A 89 -12.54 12.02 -14.87
CA LEU A 89 -11.41 11.08 -14.98
C LEU A 89 -11.87 9.64 -14.74
N ALA A 90 -12.66 9.41 -13.69
CA ALA A 90 -13.23 8.10 -13.40
C ALA A 90 -14.21 7.66 -14.50
N TRP A 91 -15.05 8.57 -15.01
CA TRP A 91 -15.98 8.27 -16.09
C TRP A 91 -15.27 7.89 -17.39
N GLY A 92 -14.23 8.65 -17.76
CA GLY A 92 -13.38 8.32 -18.90
C GLY A 92 -12.67 6.97 -18.73
N ALA A 93 -12.14 6.67 -17.55
CA ALA A 93 -11.51 5.39 -17.24
C ALA A 93 -12.49 4.21 -17.28
N LEU A 94 -13.74 4.41 -16.86
CA LEU A 94 -14.81 3.41 -16.94
C LEU A 94 -15.20 3.08 -18.37
N GLU A 95 -15.55 4.10 -19.15
CA GLU A 95 -16.11 3.92 -20.50
C GLU A 95 -15.02 3.60 -21.53
N TRP A 96 -13.79 4.07 -21.30
CA TRP A 96 -12.67 3.93 -22.24
C TRP A 96 -11.46 3.19 -21.65
N LYS A 97 -11.71 2.19 -20.78
CA LYS A 97 -10.71 1.32 -20.13
C LYS A 97 -9.69 0.72 -21.12
N ASP A 98 -10.14 0.29 -22.29
CA ASP A 98 -9.24 -0.31 -23.30
C ASP A 98 -8.32 0.74 -23.93
N GLY A 99 -8.76 1.99 -24.03
CA GLY A 99 -7.93 3.12 -24.44
C GLY A 99 -6.73 3.30 -23.51
N TYR A 100 -6.98 3.39 -22.20
CA TYR A 100 -5.93 3.47 -21.17
C TYR A 100 -4.99 2.26 -21.19
N LYS A 101 -5.54 1.04 -21.32
CA LYS A 101 -4.73 -0.19 -21.40
C LYS A 101 -3.84 -0.21 -22.64
N LYS A 102 -4.36 0.17 -23.81
CA LYS A 102 -3.59 0.24 -25.07
C LYS A 102 -2.47 1.27 -24.99
N ALA A 103 -2.69 2.37 -24.27
CA ALA A 103 -1.67 3.38 -24.02
C ALA A 103 -0.65 2.98 -22.94
N GLY A 104 -0.87 1.87 -22.23
CA GLY A 104 -0.03 1.44 -21.12
C GLY A 104 -0.20 2.25 -19.84
N GLN A 105 -1.30 3.01 -19.71
CA GLN A 105 -1.54 3.99 -18.64
C GLN A 105 -2.62 3.55 -17.64
N TRP A 106 -3.07 2.28 -17.68
CA TRP A 106 -4.17 1.81 -16.81
C TRP A 106 -3.82 1.84 -15.32
N ASP A 107 -2.60 1.44 -14.97
CA ASP A 107 -2.17 1.41 -13.57
C ASP A 107 -1.90 2.84 -13.04
N ASP A 108 -1.26 3.69 -13.84
CA ASP A 108 -1.04 5.09 -13.48
C ASP A 108 -2.36 5.87 -13.34
N MET A 109 -3.36 5.55 -14.18
CA MET A 109 -4.70 6.13 -14.07
C MET A 109 -5.42 5.73 -12.78
N LYS A 110 -5.30 4.47 -12.35
CA LYS A 110 -5.84 4.03 -11.05
C LYS A 110 -5.11 4.70 -9.88
N GLU A 111 -3.79 4.83 -9.95
CA GLU A 111 -2.99 5.53 -8.93
C GLU A 111 -3.40 7.00 -8.80
N LEU A 112 -3.66 7.67 -9.92
CA LEU A 112 -4.19 9.02 -9.97
C LEU A 112 -5.55 9.10 -9.26
N LEU A 113 -6.51 8.26 -9.67
CA LEU A 113 -7.84 8.27 -9.04
C LEU A 113 -7.76 8.00 -7.53
N GLN A 114 -6.96 7.00 -7.12
CA GLN A 114 -6.80 6.64 -5.72
C GLN A 114 -6.26 7.82 -4.89
N TRP A 115 -5.26 8.54 -5.40
CA TRP A 115 -4.70 9.70 -4.70
C TRP A 115 -5.75 10.77 -4.40
N GLY A 116 -6.60 11.07 -5.38
CA GLY A 116 -7.69 12.02 -5.23
C GLY A 116 -8.78 11.51 -4.27
N THR A 117 -9.18 10.25 -4.40
CA THR A 117 -10.27 9.70 -3.60
C THR A 117 -9.88 9.43 -2.14
N ASP A 118 -8.62 9.06 -1.86
CA ASP A 118 -8.11 8.94 -0.49
C ASP A 118 -8.19 10.28 0.25
N TYR A 119 -7.88 11.38 -0.44
CA TYR A 119 -8.01 12.73 0.11
C TYR A 119 -9.48 13.13 0.33
N LEU A 120 -10.37 12.88 -0.63
CA LEU A 120 -11.80 13.18 -0.47
C LEU A 120 -12.44 12.38 0.69
N ILE A 121 -11.99 11.15 0.96
CA ILE A 121 -12.38 10.37 2.15
C ILE A 121 -11.93 11.09 3.43
N LYS A 122 -10.68 11.54 3.50
CA LYS A 122 -10.17 12.30 4.66
C LYS A 122 -10.96 13.58 4.91
N CYS A 123 -11.42 14.26 3.85
CA CYS A 123 -12.27 15.44 3.97
C CYS A 123 -13.68 15.13 4.51
N HIS A 124 -14.18 13.91 4.38
CA HIS A 124 -15.48 13.47 4.92
C HIS A 124 -15.31 12.89 6.32
N THR A 125 -15.19 13.76 7.32
CA THR A 125 -14.82 13.37 8.69
C THR A 125 -16.00 12.86 9.53
N ASP A 126 -17.22 13.16 9.12
CA ASP A 126 -18.47 12.72 9.76
C ASP A 126 -19.60 12.79 8.73
N LYS A 127 -20.70 12.10 8.97
CA LYS A 127 -21.81 11.88 8.03
C LYS A 127 -22.33 13.16 7.35
N TYR A 128 -22.28 14.30 8.06
CA TYR A 128 -22.73 15.60 7.56
C TYR A 128 -21.66 16.69 7.72
N VAL A 129 -20.38 16.31 7.63
CA VAL A 129 -19.23 17.23 7.68
C VAL A 129 -18.27 16.91 6.54
N LEU A 130 -18.12 17.87 5.62
CA LEU A 130 -17.20 17.75 4.48
C LEU A 130 -16.31 18.99 4.39
N TYR A 131 -14.99 18.79 4.42
CA TYR A 131 -14.01 19.84 4.12
C TYR A 131 -13.99 20.13 2.62
N GLY A 132 -14.22 21.39 2.28
CA GLY A 132 -14.39 21.86 0.89
C GLY A 132 -13.21 22.66 0.37
N GLN A 133 -12.36 23.17 1.25
CA GLN A 133 -11.20 23.97 0.88
C GLN A 133 -10.11 23.91 1.95
N VAL A 134 -8.85 23.88 1.51
CA VAL A 134 -7.67 24.07 2.36
C VAL A 134 -6.76 25.11 1.71
N GLY A 135 -6.41 26.16 2.45
CA GLY A 135 -5.68 27.32 1.95
C GLY A 135 -6.59 28.46 1.50
N ASN A 136 -6.01 29.65 1.35
CA ASN A 136 -6.62 30.81 0.69
C ASN A 136 -5.53 31.72 0.11
N ASP A 137 -5.91 32.67 -0.76
CA ASP A 137 -4.98 33.56 -1.45
C ASP A 137 -4.28 34.58 -0.54
N ASN A 138 -4.74 34.76 0.70
CA ASN A 138 -4.38 35.90 1.55
C ASN A 138 -3.65 35.54 2.85
N SER A 139 -3.40 34.25 3.13
CA SER A 139 -2.85 33.84 4.42
C SER A 139 -1.69 32.85 4.32
N TRP A 140 -0.78 32.99 5.27
CA TRP A 140 0.38 32.12 5.47
C TRP A 140 0.04 30.86 6.28
N ASN A 141 -1.21 30.70 6.73
CA ASN A 141 -1.60 29.69 7.73
C ASN A 141 -2.52 28.58 7.17
N ASN A 142 -2.68 28.47 5.85
CA ASN A 142 -3.45 27.43 5.15
C ASN A 142 -4.79 27.01 5.83
N PRO A 143 -5.76 27.93 5.98
CA PRO A 143 -6.99 27.65 6.71
C PRO A 143 -7.84 26.57 6.03
N SER A 144 -8.52 25.78 6.85
CA SER A 144 -9.38 24.68 6.45
C SER A 144 -10.85 25.06 6.57
N TYR A 145 -11.59 25.00 5.47
CA TYR A 145 -13.01 25.35 5.41
C TYR A 145 -13.87 24.12 5.12
N LYS A 146 -15.04 24.06 5.75
CA LYS A 146 -15.96 22.92 5.66
C LYS A 146 -17.41 23.37 5.55
N ILE A 147 -18.22 22.46 5.01
CA ILE A 147 -19.68 22.54 5.04
C ILE A 147 -20.22 21.57 6.11
N THR A 148 -21.34 21.95 6.71
CA THR A 148 -22.03 21.20 7.78
C THR A 148 -23.54 21.28 7.62
N GLU A 149 -24.31 20.61 8.48
CA GLU A 149 -25.77 20.76 8.52
C GLU A 149 -26.24 22.22 8.68
N SER A 150 -25.52 23.04 9.46
CA SER A 150 -25.85 24.45 9.71
C SER A 150 -25.28 25.41 8.67
N ALA A 151 -24.33 24.94 7.86
CA ALA A 151 -23.66 25.67 6.79
C ALA A 151 -23.51 24.74 5.58
N PRO A 152 -24.63 24.44 4.87
CA PRO A 152 -24.66 23.40 3.85
C PRO A 152 -23.93 23.78 2.56
N GLY A 153 -23.63 22.78 1.73
CA GLY A 153 -23.07 22.93 0.39
C GLY A 153 -23.38 21.71 -0.47
N SER A 154 -24.60 21.67 -1.01
CA SER A 154 -25.15 20.54 -1.75
C SER A 154 -24.40 20.25 -3.05
N ASP A 155 -23.99 21.28 -3.76
CA ASP A 155 -23.17 21.19 -4.96
C ASP A 155 -21.85 20.47 -4.68
N LEU A 156 -21.08 20.97 -3.70
CA LEU A 156 -19.82 20.36 -3.28
C LEU A 156 -20.01 18.92 -2.77
N ALA A 157 -20.97 18.69 -1.88
CA ALA A 157 -21.21 17.36 -1.31
C ALA A 157 -21.68 16.35 -2.37
N ALA A 158 -22.60 16.75 -3.26
CA ALA A 158 -23.10 15.87 -4.31
C ALA A 158 -22.04 15.59 -5.38
N GLU A 159 -21.20 16.56 -5.75
CA GLU A 159 -20.08 16.32 -6.68
C GLU A 159 -19.01 15.41 -6.05
N THR A 160 -18.70 15.59 -4.76
CA THR A 160 -17.78 14.70 -4.04
C THR A 160 -18.33 13.28 -3.97
N SER A 161 -19.64 13.13 -3.74
CA SER A 161 -20.33 11.84 -3.87
C SER A 161 -20.17 11.25 -5.28
N ALA A 162 -20.42 12.05 -6.33
CA ALA A 162 -20.30 11.60 -7.71
C ALA A 162 -18.88 11.08 -8.02
N ALA A 163 -17.85 11.79 -7.56
CA ALA A 163 -16.44 11.41 -7.74
C ALA A 163 -16.13 10.05 -7.09
N LEU A 164 -16.49 9.88 -5.81
CA LEU A 164 -16.26 8.64 -5.07
C LEU A 164 -17.05 7.47 -5.66
N VAL A 165 -18.30 7.69 -6.05
CA VAL A 165 -19.15 6.65 -6.64
C VAL A 165 -18.67 6.25 -8.03
N ALA A 166 -18.30 7.20 -8.88
CA ALA A 166 -17.71 6.90 -10.19
C ALA A 166 -16.39 6.12 -10.04
N ALA A 167 -15.51 6.54 -9.13
CA ALA A 167 -14.27 5.83 -8.84
C ALA A 167 -14.52 4.42 -8.27
N SER A 168 -15.53 4.23 -7.40
CA SER A 168 -15.88 2.91 -6.87
C SER A 168 -16.12 1.89 -7.99
N LEU A 169 -16.77 2.31 -9.08
CA LEU A 169 -17.02 1.46 -10.23
C LEU A 169 -15.72 1.09 -10.98
N VAL A 170 -14.72 1.98 -11.02
CA VAL A 170 -13.40 1.71 -11.63
C VAL A 170 -12.69 0.61 -10.85
N PHE A 171 -12.72 0.71 -9.52
CA PHE A 171 -12.01 -0.18 -8.61
C PHE A 171 -12.76 -1.48 -8.31
N LYS A 172 -14.06 -1.56 -8.58
CA LYS A 172 -14.95 -2.67 -8.16
C LYS A 172 -14.41 -4.08 -8.47
N ASP A 173 -13.82 -4.27 -9.64
CA ASP A 173 -13.37 -5.60 -10.08
C ASP A 173 -11.98 -5.98 -9.52
N GLU A 174 -11.12 -4.99 -9.23
CA GLU A 174 -9.72 -5.20 -8.84
C GLU A 174 -9.47 -4.97 -7.34
N TYR A 175 -10.24 -4.08 -6.71
CA TYR A 175 -10.13 -3.66 -5.31
C TYR A 175 -11.53 -3.47 -4.67
N PRO A 176 -12.33 -4.55 -4.51
CA PRO A 176 -13.72 -4.46 -4.10
C PRO A 176 -13.94 -3.82 -2.72
N ILE A 177 -13.03 -4.02 -1.76
CA ILE A 177 -13.13 -3.41 -0.42
C ILE A 177 -12.98 -1.88 -0.49
N TYR A 178 -12.00 -1.41 -1.28
CA TYR A 178 -11.82 0.02 -1.49
C TYR A 178 -13.01 0.62 -2.24
N ALA A 179 -13.51 -0.08 -3.26
CA ALA A 179 -14.73 0.31 -3.98
C ALA A 179 -15.96 0.42 -3.05
N ASP A 180 -16.18 -0.55 -2.16
CA ASP A 180 -17.28 -0.50 -1.19
C ASP A 180 -17.13 0.67 -0.21
N HIS A 181 -15.90 0.97 0.21
CA HIS A 181 -15.60 2.11 1.08
C HIS A 181 -15.90 3.46 0.38
N LEU A 182 -15.47 3.62 -0.88
CA LEU A 182 -15.79 4.79 -1.70
C LEU A 182 -17.31 4.95 -1.89
N LEU A 183 -18.01 3.84 -2.19
CA LEU A 183 -19.46 3.84 -2.38
C LEU A 183 -20.19 4.25 -1.09
N GLN A 184 -19.72 3.79 0.09
CA GLN A 184 -20.32 4.15 1.37
C GLN A 184 -20.22 5.66 1.62
N HIS A 185 -19.02 6.24 1.50
CA HIS A 185 -18.83 7.69 1.62
C HIS A 185 -19.70 8.47 0.61
N GLY A 186 -19.78 7.98 -0.63
CA GLY A 186 -20.64 8.57 -1.66
C GLY A 186 -22.13 8.60 -1.27
N LYS A 187 -22.66 7.49 -0.73
CA LYS A 187 -24.06 7.44 -0.26
C LYS A 187 -24.34 8.46 0.85
N GLU A 188 -23.43 8.57 1.82
CA GLU A 188 -23.56 9.50 2.94
C GLU A 188 -23.49 10.96 2.49
N LEU A 189 -22.54 11.28 1.61
CA LEU A 189 -22.39 12.62 1.06
C LEU A 189 -23.58 13.04 0.17
N TYR A 190 -24.17 12.12 -0.57
CA TYR A 190 -25.42 12.40 -1.29
C TYR A 190 -26.59 12.64 -0.33
N GLU A 191 -26.71 11.83 0.74
CA GLU A 191 -27.71 12.05 1.77
C GLU A 191 -27.53 13.45 2.40
N PHE A 192 -26.31 13.83 2.73
CA PHE A 192 -25.96 15.16 3.23
C PHE A 192 -26.42 16.26 2.26
N ALA A 193 -26.00 16.16 1.00
CA ALA A 193 -26.32 17.14 -0.04
C ALA A 193 -27.82 17.31 -0.28
N ASN A 194 -28.57 16.20 -0.32
CA ASN A 194 -30.00 16.23 -0.63
C ASN A 194 -30.85 16.70 0.56
N LYS A 195 -30.43 16.37 1.79
CA LYS A 195 -31.15 16.69 3.03
C LYS A 195 -30.94 18.13 3.47
N TYR A 196 -29.69 18.63 3.43
CA TYR A 196 -29.35 19.99 3.87
C TYR A 196 -28.94 20.82 2.65
N ARG A 197 -29.91 21.55 2.10
CA ARG A 197 -29.77 22.21 0.80
C ARG A 197 -29.17 23.62 0.90
N GLY A 198 -28.13 23.90 0.12
CA GLY A 198 -27.53 25.22 -0.02
C GLY A 198 -26.32 25.22 -0.94
N ASP A 199 -25.95 26.38 -1.46
CA ASP A 199 -24.75 26.53 -2.30
C ASP A 199 -23.50 26.58 -1.42
N TYR A 200 -22.45 25.82 -1.73
CA TYR A 200 -21.28 25.72 -0.85
C TYR A 200 -20.54 27.04 -0.69
N ASP A 201 -20.59 27.92 -1.69
CA ASP A 201 -19.88 29.21 -1.70
C ASP A 201 -20.55 30.26 -0.80
N VAL A 202 -21.74 29.97 -0.26
CA VAL A 202 -22.35 30.71 0.85
C VAL A 202 -21.71 30.30 2.17
N SER A 203 -21.39 29.02 2.32
CA SER A 203 -20.80 28.43 3.53
C SER A 203 -19.28 28.56 3.56
N ILE A 204 -18.64 28.62 2.40
CA ILE A 204 -17.21 28.87 2.19
C ILE A 204 -17.06 30.09 1.26
N PRO A 205 -17.24 31.33 1.77
CA PRO A 205 -17.22 32.53 0.95
C PRO A 205 -15.88 32.80 0.24
N ASP A 206 -14.78 32.26 0.75
CA ASP A 206 -13.45 32.39 0.14
C ASP A 206 -13.41 31.72 -1.24
N ALA A 207 -14.08 30.56 -1.39
CA ALA A 207 -14.16 29.83 -2.65
C ALA A 207 -14.89 30.61 -3.75
N LYS A 208 -15.77 31.55 -3.38
CA LYS A 208 -16.62 32.31 -4.32
C LYS A 208 -15.83 33.14 -5.34
N LEU A 209 -14.61 33.55 -4.98
CA LEU A 209 -13.74 34.34 -5.87
C LEU A 209 -13.13 33.50 -6.99
N HIS A 210 -13.05 32.18 -6.80
CA HIS A 210 -12.37 31.25 -7.71
C HIS A 210 -13.36 30.30 -8.38
N TYR A 211 -14.19 29.65 -7.57
CA TYR A 211 -15.10 28.58 -7.97
C TYR A 211 -16.52 28.83 -7.45
N PRO A 212 -17.18 29.95 -7.81
CA PRO A 212 -18.53 30.24 -7.35
C PRO A 212 -19.53 29.17 -7.79
N SER A 213 -20.58 28.97 -7.00
CA SER A 213 -21.72 28.14 -7.40
C SER A 213 -22.57 28.92 -8.41
N ARG A 214 -22.28 28.77 -9.70
CA ARG A 214 -22.89 29.60 -10.76
C ARG A 214 -24.32 29.20 -11.12
N ASN A 215 -24.64 27.91 -10.99
CA ASN A 215 -25.93 27.32 -11.38
C ASN A 215 -26.74 26.78 -10.19
N GLY A 216 -26.29 27.01 -8.96
CA GLY A 216 -26.78 26.33 -7.77
C GLY A 216 -26.33 24.87 -7.73
N PHE A 217 -27.11 24.02 -7.07
CA PHE A 217 -26.75 22.61 -6.76
C PHE A 217 -27.67 21.54 -7.39
N ILE A 218 -28.70 21.95 -8.14
CA ILE A 218 -29.74 21.02 -8.60
C ILE A 218 -29.17 20.02 -9.62
N ASP A 219 -28.26 20.47 -10.48
CA ASP A 219 -27.62 19.58 -11.44
C ASP A 219 -26.62 18.63 -10.79
N GLU A 220 -25.90 19.03 -9.73
CA GLU A 220 -25.06 18.12 -8.95
C GLU A 220 -25.90 17.05 -8.22
N LEU A 221 -27.08 17.41 -7.69
CA LEU A 221 -28.00 16.43 -7.10
C LEU A 221 -28.45 15.40 -8.14
N ALA A 222 -28.84 15.83 -9.34
CA ALA A 222 -29.22 14.91 -10.41
C ALA A 222 -28.03 14.05 -10.88
N TRP A 223 -26.85 14.66 -11.00
CA TRP A 223 -25.60 14.03 -11.41
C TRP A 223 -25.15 12.94 -10.45
N SER A 224 -25.11 13.26 -9.16
CA SER A 224 -24.72 12.35 -8.09
C SER A 224 -25.72 11.20 -7.93
N ALA A 225 -27.02 11.50 -8.00
CA ALA A 225 -28.05 10.47 -8.02
C ALA A 225 -27.91 9.55 -9.24
N ALA A 226 -27.58 10.06 -10.42
CA ALA A 226 -27.37 9.25 -11.60
C ALA A 226 -26.19 8.28 -11.44
N TRP A 227 -25.08 8.72 -10.82
CA TRP A 227 -23.95 7.86 -10.48
C TRP A 227 -24.32 6.79 -9.45
N LEU A 228 -25.01 7.17 -8.38
CA LEU A 228 -25.48 6.24 -7.36
C LEU A 228 -26.47 5.23 -7.94
N TYR A 229 -27.36 5.66 -8.83
CA TYR A 229 -28.26 4.75 -9.54
C TYR A 229 -27.49 3.79 -10.45
N LYS A 230 -26.49 4.27 -11.20
CA LYS A 230 -25.61 3.41 -12.00
C LYS A 230 -24.86 2.39 -11.15
N ALA A 231 -24.39 2.78 -9.97
CA ALA A 231 -23.62 1.91 -9.09
C ALA A 231 -24.47 0.87 -8.34
N THR A 232 -25.69 1.24 -7.94
CA THR A 232 -26.51 0.47 -6.98
C THR A 232 -27.80 -0.12 -7.56
N GLY A 233 -28.36 0.51 -8.60
CA GLY A 233 -29.70 0.22 -9.09
C GLY A 233 -30.84 0.59 -8.13
N GLU A 234 -30.54 1.31 -7.03
CA GLU A 234 -31.55 1.66 -6.02
C GLU A 234 -32.52 2.71 -6.55
N LYS A 235 -33.82 2.41 -6.47
CA LYS A 235 -34.89 3.24 -7.09
C LYS A 235 -35.04 4.62 -6.47
N VAL A 236 -34.52 4.85 -5.26
CA VAL A 236 -34.57 6.17 -4.60
C VAL A 236 -33.82 7.21 -5.43
N TYR A 237 -32.61 6.89 -5.88
CA TYR A 237 -31.81 7.80 -6.70
C TYR A 237 -32.47 8.07 -8.06
N LYS A 238 -33.07 7.04 -8.67
CA LYS A 238 -33.84 7.22 -9.90
C LYS A 238 -35.02 8.16 -9.71
N LYS A 239 -35.74 8.03 -8.59
CA LYS A 239 -36.86 8.90 -8.23
C LYS A 239 -36.40 10.35 -8.07
N ASP A 240 -35.27 10.58 -7.39
CA ASP A 240 -34.74 11.93 -7.18
C ASP A 240 -34.38 12.60 -8.52
N ILE A 241 -33.80 11.86 -9.47
CA ILE A 241 -33.52 12.35 -10.84
C ILE A 241 -34.81 12.67 -11.58
N ASP A 242 -35.83 11.80 -11.48
CA ASP A 242 -37.12 12.00 -12.15
C ASP A 242 -37.84 13.24 -11.61
N GLU A 243 -37.79 13.48 -10.31
CA GLU A 243 -38.36 14.69 -9.69
C GLU A 243 -37.67 15.97 -10.19
N ILE A 244 -36.35 15.95 -10.38
CA ILE A 244 -35.62 17.08 -10.97
C ILE A 244 -35.95 17.23 -12.46
N TRP A 245 -36.00 16.12 -13.20
CA TRP A 245 -36.27 16.10 -14.64
C TRP A 245 -37.66 16.65 -14.98
N ASP A 246 -38.68 16.18 -14.25
CA ASP A 246 -40.08 16.47 -14.53
C ASP A 246 -40.56 17.78 -13.87
N TYR A 247 -39.68 18.48 -13.13
CA TYR A 247 -40.03 19.74 -12.49
C TYR A 247 -40.37 20.82 -13.56
N PRO A 248 -41.52 21.52 -13.43
CA PRO A 248 -41.97 22.49 -14.42
C PRO A 248 -41.22 23.83 -14.26
N TYR A 249 -39.98 23.87 -14.71
CA TYR A 249 -39.17 25.09 -14.68
C TYR A 249 -39.73 26.17 -15.62
N ASP A 250 -39.77 27.40 -15.12
CA ASP A 250 -39.88 28.59 -15.98
C ASP A 250 -38.63 28.68 -16.89
N GLU A 251 -38.78 29.17 -18.12
CA GLU A 251 -37.66 29.35 -19.05
C GLU A 251 -36.56 30.27 -18.51
N SER A 252 -36.91 31.21 -17.63
CA SER A 252 -35.98 32.13 -16.98
C SER A 252 -35.31 31.58 -15.71
N ASN A 253 -35.67 30.37 -15.26
CA ASN A 253 -35.12 29.80 -14.03
C ASN A 253 -33.66 29.34 -14.24
N PRO A 254 -32.68 29.87 -13.48
CA PRO A 254 -31.27 29.46 -13.61
C PRO A 254 -31.04 27.98 -13.28
N ASN A 255 -31.88 27.40 -12.42
CA ASN A 255 -31.84 25.99 -12.03
C ASN A 255 -32.59 25.10 -13.02
N LYS A 256 -33.06 25.64 -14.15
CA LYS A 256 -33.68 24.84 -15.21
C LYS A 256 -32.72 23.73 -15.61
N PHE A 257 -33.18 22.51 -15.39
CA PHE A 257 -32.36 21.32 -15.63
C PHE A 257 -32.26 21.04 -17.13
N LEU A 258 -33.39 20.96 -17.84
CA LEU A 258 -33.47 20.60 -19.26
C LEU A 258 -33.10 21.73 -20.24
N GLY A 259 -32.69 21.37 -21.45
CA GLY A 259 -32.35 22.31 -22.52
C GLY A 259 -30.99 23.00 -22.36
N SER A 260 -30.08 22.41 -21.57
CA SER A 260 -28.73 22.93 -21.37
C SER A 260 -27.98 23.06 -22.70
N LYS A 261 -27.32 24.20 -22.87
CA LYS A 261 -26.45 24.55 -24.01
C LYS A 261 -24.99 24.67 -23.62
N ASN A 262 -24.66 24.45 -22.35
CA ASN A 262 -23.31 24.57 -21.85
C ASN A 262 -22.59 23.22 -21.90
N PRO A 263 -21.31 23.18 -22.29
CA PRO A 263 -20.50 21.97 -22.10
C PRO A 263 -20.38 21.66 -20.60
N ILE A 264 -20.02 20.40 -20.27
CA ILE A 264 -19.77 20.04 -18.88
C ILE A 264 -18.69 20.94 -18.26
N SER A 265 -18.84 21.31 -17.01
CA SER A 265 -17.84 22.08 -16.25
C SER A 265 -17.89 21.71 -14.78
N TYR A 266 -17.09 22.37 -13.93
CA TYR A 266 -17.16 22.17 -12.49
C TYR A 266 -18.50 22.62 -11.88
N TYR A 267 -19.34 23.38 -12.61
CA TYR A 267 -20.61 23.96 -12.12
C TYR A 267 -21.82 23.68 -13.04
N ASP A 268 -21.67 22.94 -14.14
CA ASP A 268 -22.80 22.59 -15.02
C ASP A 268 -22.73 21.11 -15.44
N LYS A 269 -23.58 20.29 -14.83
CA LYS A 269 -23.59 18.82 -14.94
C LYS A 269 -24.82 18.33 -15.70
N LYS A 270 -25.67 19.25 -16.17
CA LYS A 270 -27.00 18.97 -16.74
C LYS A 270 -26.89 18.02 -17.93
N ALA A 271 -26.19 18.45 -18.98
CA ALA A 271 -26.07 17.67 -20.22
C ALA A 271 -25.45 16.28 -20.03
N SER A 272 -24.43 16.20 -19.20
CA SER A 272 -23.77 14.93 -18.86
C SER A 272 -24.64 14.00 -18.05
N SER A 273 -25.51 14.53 -17.19
CA SER A 273 -26.52 13.73 -16.49
C SER A 273 -27.48 13.04 -17.48
N TYR A 274 -27.83 13.71 -18.58
CA TYR A 274 -28.68 13.09 -19.62
C TYR A 274 -27.95 11.92 -20.27
N VAL A 275 -26.68 12.11 -20.63
CA VAL A 275 -25.87 11.06 -21.26
C VAL A 275 -25.66 9.89 -20.30
N LEU A 276 -25.31 10.16 -19.04
CA LEU A 276 -25.13 9.13 -18.01
C LEU A 276 -26.42 8.34 -17.79
N MET A 277 -27.58 9.00 -17.76
CA MET A 277 -28.87 8.33 -17.63
C MET A 277 -29.26 7.57 -18.90
N ALA A 278 -28.91 8.06 -20.09
CA ALA A 278 -29.07 7.32 -21.33
C ALA A 278 -28.21 6.04 -21.33
N ILE A 279 -26.95 6.13 -20.89
CA ILE A 279 -26.04 4.97 -20.70
C ILE A 279 -26.63 3.98 -19.71
N THR A 280 -27.13 4.48 -18.58
CA THR A 280 -27.52 3.64 -17.43
C THR A 280 -28.88 2.97 -17.64
N THR A 281 -29.82 3.66 -18.28
CA THR A 281 -31.24 3.22 -18.35
C THR A 281 -31.68 2.79 -19.73
N GLY A 282 -31.07 3.32 -20.79
CA GLY A 282 -31.57 3.20 -22.15
C GLY A 282 -32.92 3.88 -22.40
N GLU A 283 -33.44 4.69 -21.47
CA GLU A 283 -34.71 5.39 -21.67
C GLU A 283 -34.58 6.46 -22.76
N LYS A 284 -35.61 6.51 -23.62
CA LYS A 284 -35.63 7.36 -24.81
C LYS A 284 -35.51 8.86 -24.49
N ARG A 285 -36.15 9.34 -23.42
CA ARG A 285 -36.13 10.77 -23.05
C ARG A 285 -34.73 11.30 -22.74
N TYR A 286 -33.92 10.52 -22.02
CA TYR A 286 -32.55 10.91 -21.70
C TYR A 286 -31.68 10.89 -22.96
N PHE A 287 -31.86 9.87 -23.80
CA PHE A 287 -31.16 9.77 -25.08
C PHE A 287 -31.49 10.93 -26.02
N GLU A 288 -32.76 11.33 -26.15
CA GLU A 288 -33.18 12.43 -27.04
C GLU A 288 -32.65 13.79 -26.57
N GLU A 289 -32.63 14.04 -25.26
CA GLU A 289 -32.08 15.28 -24.70
C GLU A 289 -30.55 15.31 -24.86
N ALA A 290 -29.86 14.20 -24.55
CA ALA A 290 -28.42 14.03 -24.77
C ALA A 290 -28.03 14.22 -26.25
N LEU A 291 -28.84 13.68 -27.17
CA LEU A 291 -28.66 13.83 -28.61
C LEU A 291 -28.83 15.29 -29.04
N THR A 292 -29.88 15.96 -28.54
CA THR A 292 -30.14 17.38 -28.84
C THR A 292 -28.99 18.27 -28.39
N HIS A 293 -28.47 18.01 -27.19
CA HIS A 293 -27.31 18.70 -26.67
C HIS A 293 -26.05 18.43 -27.52
N SER A 294 -25.79 17.17 -27.87
CA SER A 294 -24.62 16.78 -28.68
C SER A 294 -24.69 17.40 -30.09
N ASP A 295 -25.87 17.45 -30.71
CA ASP A 295 -26.11 18.15 -31.97
C ASP A 295 -25.85 19.66 -31.83
N PHE A 296 -26.23 20.27 -30.71
CA PHE A 296 -25.91 21.68 -30.46
C PHE A 296 -24.40 21.91 -30.37
N MET A 297 -23.66 21.06 -29.64
CA MET A 297 -22.20 21.17 -29.50
C MET A 297 -21.46 21.04 -30.83
N VAL A 298 -21.85 20.05 -31.64
CA VAL A 298 -21.22 19.78 -32.94
C VAL A 298 -21.47 20.91 -33.96
N ASN A 299 -22.61 21.60 -33.87
CA ASN A 299 -22.98 22.68 -34.80
C ASN A 299 -22.70 24.08 -34.23
N HIS A 300 -22.10 24.18 -33.05
CA HIS A 300 -21.77 25.45 -32.42
C HIS A 300 -20.71 26.21 -33.23
N PRO A 301 -20.68 27.56 -33.19
CA PRO A 301 -19.62 28.34 -33.82
C PRO A 301 -18.21 27.88 -33.45
N THR A 302 -17.31 27.98 -34.41
CA THR A 302 -15.89 27.65 -34.26
C THR A 302 -15.01 28.83 -34.64
N THR A 303 -13.76 28.79 -34.20
CA THR A 303 -12.73 29.70 -34.70
C THR A 303 -12.45 29.45 -36.19
N SER A 304 -11.65 30.31 -36.83
CA SER A 304 -11.15 30.09 -38.20
C SER A 304 -10.27 28.83 -38.34
N GLY A 305 -9.76 28.31 -37.23
CA GLY A 305 -9.05 27.03 -37.16
C GLY A 305 -9.94 25.86 -36.73
N ASP A 306 -11.26 26.04 -36.68
CA ASP A 306 -12.27 25.03 -36.36
C ASP A 306 -12.28 24.50 -34.91
N LEU A 307 -11.69 25.23 -33.97
CA LEU A 307 -11.86 24.99 -32.54
C LEU A 307 -13.25 25.48 -32.10
N TRP A 308 -13.99 24.65 -31.35
CA TRP A 308 -15.24 25.01 -30.68
C TRP A 308 -15.02 26.26 -29.83
N TYR A 309 -15.86 27.28 -30.00
CA TYR A 309 -15.64 28.58 -29.36
C TYR A 309 -16.96 29.25 -29.00
N ASP A 310 -17.15 29.45 -27.69
CA ASP A 310 -18.23 30.27 -27.13
C ASP A 310 -17.63 31.60 -26.65
N GLU A 311 -18.24 32.72 -27.02
CA GLU A 311 -17.69 34.05 -26.74
C GLU A 311 -17.51 34.35 -25.26
N GLN A 312 -18.32 33.77 -24.38
CA GLN A 312 -18.24 33.99 -22.94
C GLN A 312 -17.33 32.95 -22.28
N LEU A 313 -17.59 31.66 -22.53
CA LEU A 313 -16.87 30.58 -21.86
C LEU A 313 -15.41 30.50 -22.31
N SER A 314 -15.14 30.67 -23.60
CA SER A 314 -13.79 30.53 -24.14
C SER A 314 -12.85 31.67 -23.77
N GLN A 315 -13.32 32.72 -23.07
CA GLN A 315 -12.46 33.72 -22.43
C GLN A 315 -11.74 33.16 -21.19
N GLU A 316 -12.38 32.23 -20.46
CA GLU A 316 -11.84 31.61 -19.24
C GLU A 316 -11.16 30.26 -19.52
N GLY A 317 -11.12 29.81 -20.78
CA GLY A 317 -10.37 28.63 -21.20
C GLY A 317 -10.93 27.96 -22.46
N ALA A 318 -10.47 28.40 -23.65
CA ALA A 318 -10.98 27.92 -24.93
C ALA A 318 -10.76 26.41 -25.16
N ASN A 319 -9.56 25.89 -24.91
CA ASN A 319 -9.23 24.48 -25.07
C ASN A 319 -9.90 23.61 -23.99
N LYS A 320 -10.05 24.12 -22.76
CA LYS A 320 -10.85 23.48 -21.71
C LYS A 320 -12.29 23.25 -22.18
N TYR A 321 -13.00 24.32 -22.56
CA TYR A 321 -14.41 24.20 -22.92
C TYR A 321 -14.64 23.45 -24.24
N ALA A 322 -13.72 23.56 -25.21
CA ALA A 322 -13.74 22.72 -26.40
C ALA A 322 -13.57 21.23 -26.07
N SER A 323 -12.66 20.88 -25.14
CA SER A 323 -12.51 19.51 -24.65
C SER A 323 -13.77 19.04 -23.92
N ASN A 324 -14.36 19.88 -23.10
CA ASN A 324 -15.57 19.54 -22.36
C ASN A 324 -16.78 19.31 -23.29
N ALA A 325 -16.94 20.16 -24.32
CA ALA A 325 -17.95 19.97 -25.36
C ALA A 325 -17.73 18.63 -26.10
N ALA A 326 -16.49 18.35 -26.49
CA ALA A 326 -16.12 17.10 -27.13
C ALA A 326 -16.34 15.87 -26.24
N PHE A 327 -16.14 15.99 -24.93
CA PHE A 327 -16.29 14.87 -23.98
C PHE A 327 -17.74 14.37 -23.89
N THR A 328 -18.71 15.27 -23.73
CA THR A 328 -20.14 14.91 -23.74
C THR A 328 -20.54 14.26 -25.07
N VAL A 329 -20.05 14.80 -26.19
CA VAL A 329 -20.27 14.23 -27.53
C VAL A 329 -19.61 12.84 -27.68
N ALA A 330 -18.42 12.63 -27.13
CA ALA A 330 -17.73 11.33 -27.15
C ALA A 330 -18.46 10.27 -26.30
N MET A 331 -18.99 10.65 -25.15
CA MET A 331 -19.84 9.79 -24.33
C MET A 331 -21.11 9.39 -25.09
N MET A 332 -21.76 10.35 -25.75
CA MET A 332 -22.91 10.06 -26.61
C MET A 332 -22.54 9.14 -27.79
N THR A 333 -21.38 9.36 -28.40
CA THR A 333 -20.85 8.54 -29.49
C THR A 333 -20.66 7.07 -29.07
N SER A 334 -20.36 6.83 -27.79
CA SER A 334 -20.18 5.49 -27.22
C SER A 334 -21.51 4.70 -27.12
N LEU A 335 -22.66 5.38 -27.15
CA LEU A 335 -23.99 4.75 -27.20
C LEU A 335 -24.48 4.43 -28.63
N MET A 336 -23.83 4.98 -29.64
CA MET A 336 -24.29 4.90 -31.03
C MET A 336 -23.64 3.73 -31.76
N LYS A 337 -24.37 3.16 -32.71
CA LYS A 337 -23.86 2.07 -33.56
C LYS A 337 -22.80 2.58 -34.52
N GLU A 338 -21.77 1.78 -34.79
CA GLU A 338 -20.63 2.17 -35.64
C GLU A 338 -21.01 2.68 -37.04
N LYS A 339 -22.07 2.11 -37.63
CA LYS A 339 -22.55 2.47 -38.98
C LYS A 339 -23.46 3.71 -39.01
N ASP A 340 -23.80 4.28 -37.86
CA ASP A 340 -24.62 5.49 -37.80
C ASP A 340 -23.84 6.69 -38.35
N SER A 341 -24.39 7.38 -39.35
CA SER A 341 -23.74 8.54 -39.96
C SER A 341 -23.53 9.68 -38.97
N LYS A 342 -24.43 9.82 -37.98
CA LYS A 342 -24.31 10.84 -36.95
C LYS A 342 -23.19 10.50 -35.96
N ARG A 343 -22.98 9.21 -35.65
CA ARG A 343 -21.80 8.76 -34.89
C ARG A 343 -20.51 9.17 -35.59
N GLN A 344 -20.43 9.04 -36.91
CA GLN A 344 -19.25 9.45 -37.68
C GLN A 344 -19.04 10.96 -37.63
N GLN A 345 -20.11 11.75 -37.74
CA GLN A 345 -20.06 13.21 -37.57
C GLN A 345 -19.52 13.59 -36.18
N TYR A 346 -20.02 12.96 -35.13
CA TYR A 346 -19.60 13.20 -33.75
C TYR A 346 -18.15 12.80 -33.52
N MET A 347 -17.75 11.62 -34.00
CA MET A 347 -16.35 11.17 -33.94
C MET A 347 -15.41 12.16 -34.65
N ASN A 348 -15.81 12.67 -35.81
CA ASN A 348 -15.03 13.66 -36.55
C ASN A 348 -14.92 14.98 -35.78
N PHE A 349 -16.00 15.44 -35.15
CA PHE A 349 -15.98 16.63 -34.29
C PHE A 349 -14.99 16.44 -33.14
N VAL A 350 -15.13 15.37 -32.35
CA VAL A 350 -14.25 15.06 -31.21
C VAL A 350 -12.79 15.02 -31.64
N LYS A 351 -12.50 14.28 -32.71
CA LYS A 351 -11.15 14.15 -33.25
C LYS A 351 -10.58 15.50 -33.69
N LYS A 352 -11.39 16.35 -34.32
CA LYS A 352 -10.96 17.68 -34.77
C LYS A 352 -10.59 18.59 -33.59
N GLN A 353 -11.36 18.55 -32.50
CA GLN A 353 -11.06 19.34 -31.30
C GLN A 353 -9.75 18.89 -30.65
N ILE A 354 -9.54 17.58 -30.50
CA ILE A 354 -8.28 17.07 -29.93
C ILE A 354 -7.10 17.30 -30.85
N ASP A 355 -7.22 17.00 -32.16
CA ASP A 355 -6.13 17.25 -33.10
C ASP A 355 -5.74 18.73 -33.16
N TYR A 356 -6.72 19.65 -33.03
CA TYR A 356 -6.43 21.07 -32.88
C TYR A 356 -5.52 21.33 -31.67
N MET A 357 -5.83 20.74 -30.51
CA MET A 357 -5.03 20.89 -29.30
C MET A 357 -3.63 20.31 -29.45
N LEU A 358 -3.45 19.26 -30.27
CA LEU A 358 -2.18 18.58 -30.52
C LEU A 358 -1.38 19.15 -31.71
N GLY A 359 -1.75 20.32 -32.21
CA GLY A 359 -0.98 21.04 -33.24
C GLY A 359 -1.59 21.10 -34.62
N ASP A 360 -2.76 20.50 -34.88
CA ASP A 360 -3.52 20.73 -36.11
C ASP A 360 -4.37 21.99 -36.04
N ASN A 361 -3.71 23.09 -35.71
CA ASN A 361 -4.28 24.43 -35.66
C ASN A 361 -3.52 25.38 -36.62
N PRO A 362 -4.02 26.60 -36.87
CA PRO A 362 -3.37 27.56 -37.78
C PRO A 362 -1.94 27.91 -37.38
N GLU A 363 -1.64 27.97 -36.08
CA GLU A 363 -0.32 28.34 -35.55
C GLU A 363 0.66 27.15 -35.50
N LYS A 364 0.19 25.92 -35.69
CA LYS A 364 0.96 24.68 -35.57
C LYS A 364 1.66 24.56 -34.21
N ILE A 365 0.95 24.95 -33.15
CA ILE A 365 1.38 24.88 -31.74
C ILE A 365 0.71 23.69 -31.09
N ASP A 366 1.46 22.84 -30.40
CA ASP A 366 0.88 21.83 -29.53
C ASP A 366 0.56 22.47 -28.17
N PHE A 367 -0.71 22.49 -27.78
CA PHE A 367 -1.13 23.14 -26.54
C PHE A 367 -0.85 22.30 -25.30
N VAL A 368 -0.35 21.06 -25.45
CA VAL A 368 0.11 20.22 -24.35
C VAL A 368 1.58 20.51 -24.08
N VAL A 369 1.88 21.01 -22.89
CA VAL A 369 3.23 21.40 -22.50
C VAL A 369 4.17 20.19 -22.57
N GLY A 370 5.30 20.37 -23.25
CA GLY A 370 6.37 19.37 -23.33
C GLY A 370 6.13 18.19 -24.26
N ALA A 371 5.04 18.16 -25.03
CA ALA A 371 4.76 17.09 -25.99
C ALA A 371 5.73 17.08 -27.20
N ASN A 372 6.16 18.24 -27.67
CA ASN A 372 7.16 18.37 -28.73
C ASN A 372 7.85 19.75 -28.73
N THR A 373 8.75 19.97 -29.69
CA THR A 373 9.54 21.22 -29.79
C THR A 373 8.72 22.48 -30.08
N ARG A 374 7.49 22.35 -30.56
CA ARG A 374 6.53 23.43 -30.79
C ARG A 374 5.45 23.53 -29.73
N SER A 375 5.54 22.74 -28.66
CA SER A 375 4.58 22.82 -27.57
C SER A 375 4.61 24.17 -26.88
N SER A 376 3.45 24.58 -26.37
CA SER A 376 3.33 25.66 -25.39
C SER A 376 4.29 25.44 -24.22
N LYS A 377 4.78 26.54 -23.66
CA LYS A 377 5.71 26.53 -22.53
C LYS A 377 5.07 27.26 -21.37
N VAL A 378 4.66 26.49 -20.36
CA VAL A 378 4.22 27.00 -19.07
C VAL A 378 5.20 26.50 -18.04
N TYR A 379 5.67 27.40 -17.20
CA TYR A 379 6.55 27.06 -16.11
C TYR A 379 5.82 27.26 -14.78
N GLN A 380 6.00 26.32 -13.86
CA GLN A 380 5.49 26.42 -12.51
C GLN A 380 6.63 26.88 -11.59
N LYS A 381 6.31 27.84 -10.72
CA LYS A 381 7.17 28.23 -9.58
C LYS A 381 6.65 27.53 -8.34
N LEU A 382 7.53 26.85 -7.63
CA LEU A 382 7.23 26.28 -6.33
C LEU A 382 7.21 27.40 -5.30
N ASN A 383 6.02 27.86 -4.92
CA ASN A 383 5.89 28.64 -3.68
C ASN A 383 5.94 27.68 -2.48
N THR A 384 7.11 27.10 -2.22
CA THR A 384 7.37 26.37 -0.98
C THR A 384 7.58 27.37 0.16
N PHE A 385 6.90 27.15 1.29
CA PHE A 385 7.07 27.96 2.50
C PHE A 385 8.56 28.05 2.88
N GLY A 386 9.16 29.23 2.70
CA GLY A 386 10.53 29.53 3.13
C GLY A 386 11.67 29.14 2.18
N SER A 387 11.40 28.70 0.95
CA SER A 387 12.46 28.47 -0.04
C SER A 387 12.63 29.66 -0.99
N ASN A 388 13.89 30.02 -1.25
CA ASN A 388 14.28 30.98 -2.29
C ASN A 388 14.55 30.24 -3.62
N ASP A 389 13.71 29.29 -4.01
CA ASP A 389 13.90 28.60 -5.30
C ASP A 389 13.39 29.49 -6.43
N GLU A 390 14.32 30.18 -7.11
CA GLU A 390 14.03 31.03 -8.27
C GLU A 390 13.86 30.21 -9.58
N ASN A 391 14.00 28.88 -9.53
CA ASN A 391 13.97 28.04 -10.73
C ASN A 391 12.55 27.77 -11.25
N GLU A 392 12.36 28.01 -12.55
CA GLU A 392 11.12 27.77 -13.28
C GLU A 392 11.11 26.36 -13.91
N HIS A 393 10.17 25.50 -13.55
CA HIS A 393 10.08 24.12 -14.08
C HIS A 393 9.01 23.99 -15.15
N LEU A 394 9.33 23.34 -16.28
CA LEU A 394 8.36 23.13 -17.35
C LEU A 394 7.26 22.18 -16.86
N PHE A 395 6.01 22.64 -16.94
CA PHE A 395 4.87 21.95 -16.37
C PHE A 395 4.29 20.92 -17.35
N TYR A 396 5.04 19.82 -17.55
CA TYR A 396 4.74 18.78 -18.54
C TYR A 396 3.29 18.28 -18.46
N GLY A 397 2.67 18.14 -19.64
CA GLY A 397 1.32 17.61 -19.78
C GLY A 397 0.19 18.59 -19.52
N ALA A 398 0.46 19.78 -19.00
CA ALA A 398 -0.58 20.78 -18.78
C ALA A 398 -1.21 21.20 -20.13
N LEU A 399 -2.55 21.19 -20.20
CA LEU A 399 -3.27 21.70 -21.37
C LEU A 399 -3.43 23.22 -21.24
N THR A 400 -2.80 23.95 -22.15
CA THR A 400 -2.80 25.42 -22.19
C THR A 400 -3.92 25.96 -23.06
N ASP A 401 -4.24 27.24 -22.89
CA ASP A 401 -5.19 27.98 -23.72
C ASP A 401 -4.52 28.91 -24.73
N PHE A 402 -5.19 29.15 -25.86
CA PHE A 402 -4.60 29.85 -27.02
C PHE A 402 -4.49 31.38 -26.88
N LYS A 403 -5.30 32.03 -26.03
CA LYS A 403 -5.53 33.48 -26.16
C LYS A 403 -4.67 34.40 -25.30
N ASP A 404 -3.91 33.89 -24.35
CA ASP A 404 -3.26 34.76 -23.38
C ASP A 404 -1.76 34.46 -23.21
N LYS A 405 -0.95 35.11 -24.04
CA LYS A 405 0.52 35.04 -24.00
C LYS A 405 1.10 35.59 -22.68
N GLU A 406 0.28 36.23 -21.85
CA GLU A 406 0.70 36.84 -20.58
C GLU A 406 0.20 36.09 -19.32
N THR A 407 -0.81 35.21 -19.40
CA THR A 407 -1.35 34.53 -18.19
C THR A 407 -1.22 33.00 -18.17
N ASN A 408 -1.05 32.30 -19.31
CA ASN A 408 -0.72 30.87 -19.38
C ASN A 408 -1.45 29.98 -18.33
N VAL A 409 -2.76 30.23 -18.12
CA VAL A 409 -3.53 29.61 -17.03
C VAL A 409 -3.67 28.11 -17.28
N VAL A 410 -3.19 27.31 -16.34
CA VAL A 410 -3.33 25.86 -16.31
C VAL A 410 -4.01 25.48 -15.01
N ALA A 411 -5.00 24.59 -15.07
CA ALA A 411 -5.79 24.18 -13.91
C ALA A 411 -6.08 22.68 -13.98
N PHE A 412 -6.33 22.08 -12.81
CA PHE A 412 -6.64 20.65 -12.66
C PHE A 412 -7.76 20.17 -13.60
N GLU A 413 -8.76 21.02 -13.80
CA GLU A 413 -9.94 20.80 -14.64
C GLU A 413 -9.68 20.88 -16.16
N ASN A 414 -8.63 21.58 -16.61
CA ASN A 414 -8.32 21.71 -18.04
C ASN A 414 -8.04 20.34 -18.66
N ASN A 415 -7.36 19.48 -17.91
CA ASN A 415 -6.92 18.17 -18.38
C ASN A 415 -7.97 17.06 -18.24
N ALA A 416 -9.05 17.25 -17.47
CA ALA A 416 -9.89 16.14 -17.03
C ALA A 416 -10.68 15.50 -18.18
N ALA A 417 -11.45 16.30 -18.91
CA ALA A 417 -12.16 15.87 -20.11
C ALA A 417 -11.19 15.49 -21.23
N PHE A 418 -10.13 16.29 -21.42
CA PHE A 418 -9.10 16.08 -22.44
C PHE A 418 -8.43 14.70 -22.32
N GLN A 419 -8.05 14.30 -21.10
CA GLN A 419 -7.39 13.03 -20.84
C GLN A 419 -8.27 11.84 -21.27
N GLY A 420 -9.54 11.85 -20.89
CA GLY A 420 -10.49 10.82 -21.31
C GLY A 420 -10.63 10.76 -22.84
N LEU A 421 -10.67 11.92 -23.52
CA LEU A 421 -10.76 11.98 -24.98
C LEU A 421 -9.54 11.38 -25.69
N LEU A 422 -8.33 11.50 -25.12
CA LEU A 422 -7.14 10.81 -25.63
C LEU A 422 -7.29 9.28 -25.53
N ALA A 423 -7.83 8.78 -24.41
CA ALA A 423 -8.15 7.36 -24.25
C ALA A 423 -9.24 6.91 -25.22
N PHE A 424 -10.30 7.70 -25.41
CA PHE A 424 -11.38 7.44 -26.37
C PHE A 424 -10.84 7.29 -27.81
N LEU A 425 -10.02 8.23 -28.28
CA LEU A 425 -9.44 8.18 -29.63
C LEU A 425 -8.45 7.01 -29.78
N SER A 426 -7.67 6.72 -28.73
CA SER A 426 -6.80 5.54 -28.67
C SER A 426 -7.59 4.23 -28.75
N GLN A 427 -8.70 4.13 -28.02
CA GLN A 427 -9.59 2.97 -28.02
C GLN A 427 -10.16 2.70 -29.41
N ASN A 428 -10.58 3.77 -30.11
CA ASN A 428 -11.14 3.74 -31.46
C ASN A 428 -10.09 3.64 -32.58
N GLY A 429 -8.81 3.41 -32.26
CA GLY A 429 -7.77 3.08 -33.23
C GLY A 429 -7.22 4.26 -34.01
N PHE A 430 -7.40 5.50 -33.53
CA PHE A 430 -6.87 6.68 -34.18
C PHE A 430 -5.42 7.00 -33.78
N ASN A 431 -4.87 6.32 -32.77
CA ASN A 431 -3.50 6.54 -32.30
C ASN A 431 -2.46 6.17 -33.36
N LEU A 432 -1.60 7.13 -33.73
CA LEU A 432 -0.50 6.94 -34.67
C LEU A 432 0.81 7.33 -33.98
N SER A 433 1.72 6.37 -33.83
CA SER A 433 3.03 6.61 -33.21
C SER A 433 3.85 7.61 -34.04
N ASP A 434 4.35 8.68 -33.41
CA ASP A 434 5.24 9.64 -34.05
C ASP A 434 6.72 9.27 -33.78
N SER A 435 7.53 9.23 -34.84
CA SER A 435 8.97 8.92 -34.76
C SER A 435 9.83 10.14 -34.36
N ASN A 436 9.25 11.34 -34.28
CA ASN A 436 9.93 12.59 -33.94
C ASN A 436 9.53 13.15 -32.56
N VAL A 437 8.88 12.33 -31.72
CA VAL A 437 8.63 12.65 -30.31
C VAL A 437 9.94 13.13 -29.70
N VAL A 438 9.93 14.33 -29.10
CA VAL A 438 11.01 14.72 -28.18
C VAL A 438 11.00 13.61 -27.14
N PRO A 439 12.06 12.78 -27.03
CA PRO A 439 12.06 11.76 -26.02
C PRO A 439 11.78 12.47 -24.71
N SER A 440 10.66 12.14 -24.04
CA SER A 440 10.64 12.23 -22.59
C SER A 440 11.84 11.40 -22.18
N GLY A 441 12.92 12.09 -21.81
CA GLY A 441 14.17 11.43 -21.46
C GLY A 441 13.81 10.34 -20.46
N ASN A 442 14.02 9.08 -20.86
CA ASN A 442 13.95 7.85 -20.04
C ASN A 442 12.70 6.96 -20.03
N ILE A 443 11.65 7.11 -20.86
CA ILE A 443 10.44 6.27 -20.60
C ILE A 443 10.33 4.95 -21.42
N LYS A 444 10.98 4.77 -22.57
CA LYS A 444 10.83 3.53 -23.38
C LYS A 444 11.83 2.38 -23.13
N LYS A 445 12.53 2.34 -22.00
CA LYS A 445 13.33 1.14 -21.60
C LYS A 445 13.19 0.69 -20.14
N ARG A 446 12.27 1.26 -19.36
CA ARG A 446 12.15 0.98 -17.91
C ARG A 446 11.05 -0.02 -17.50
N SER A 447 10.36 -0.71 -18.43
CA SER A 447 9.32 -1.71 -18.07
C SER A 447 9.80 -3.16 -17.89
N LEU A 448 11.11 -3.43 -17.94
CA LEU A 448 11.66 -4.81 -17.83
C LEU A 448 12.51 -5.10 -16.58
N VAL A 449 12.62 -4.19 -15.60
CA VAL A 449 13.25 -4.51 -14.32
C VAL A 449 12.19 -4.49 -13.21
N ARG A 450 11.43 -5.58 -13.12
CA ARG A 450 10.60 -5.87 -11.93
C ARG A 450 11.51 -6.18 -10.74
N ARG A 451 11.34 -5.40 -9.67
CA ARG A 451 11.65 -5.69 -8.25
C ARG A 451 12.67 -6.82 -8.01
N ALA A 452 13.96 -6.50 -8.09
CA ALA A 452 14.93 -7.12 -7.18
C ALA A 452 14.88 -6.28 -5.89
N GLY A 453 14.60 -6.92 -4.74
CA GLY A 453 14.34 -6.22 -3.49
C GLY A 453 15.56 -5.49 -2.94
N ASN A 454 15.37 -4.24 -2.49
CA ASN A 454 16.34 -3.59 -1.63
C ASN A 454 16.07 -4.03 -0.18
N ALA A 455 17.06 -4.70 0.41
CA ALA A 455 17.18 -4.85 1.84
C ALA A 455 18.12 -3.75 2.37
N GLU A 456 17.91 -3.31 3.61
CA GLU A 456 18.75 -2.34 4.33
C GLU A 456 20.24 -2.70 4.24
N VAL A 457 21.14 -1.71 4.02
CA VAL A 457 22.59 -1.94 3.97
C VAL A 457 23.12 -2.26 5.36
N VAL A 458 23.43 -3.53 5.58
CA VAL A 458 23.94 -4.07 6.84
C VAL A 458 25.46 -3.96 6.93
N SER A 459 25.96 -3.47 8.07
CA SER A 459 27.39 -3.41 8.39
C SER A 459 28.05 -4.81 8.37
N GLY A 460 29.29 -4.86 7.89
CA GLY A 460 30.11 -6.06 7.80
C GLY A 460 29.79 -6.94 6.58
N LYS A 461 28.87 -6.54 5.70
CA LYS A 461 28.44 -7.32 4.51
C LYS A 461 29.09 -6.82 3.23
N ASP A 462 29.17 -7.74 2.27
CA ASP A 462 29.67 -7.49 0.92
C ASP A 462 28.53 -7.17 -0.05
N TYR A 463 28.77 -6.16 -0.88
CA TYR A 463 27.83 -5.67 -1.89
C TYR A 463 28.55 -5.32 -3.18
N ALA A 464 27.78 -5.23 -4.26
CA ALA A 464 28.17 -4.66 -5.53
C ALA A 464 27.43 -3.33 -5.64
N ILE A 465 28.13 -2.29 -6.09
CA ILE A 465 27.55 -0.96 -6.25
C ILE A 465 27.38 -0.74 -7.74
N MET A 466 26.14 -0.56 -8.20
CA MET A 466 25.80 -0.39 -9.62
C MET A 466 25.29 1.02 -9.87
N VAL A 467 25.89 1.74 -10.80
CA VAL A 467 25.49 3.10 -11.21
C VAL A 467 24.11 3.06 -11.87
N VAL A 468 23.20 3.90 -11.42
CA VAL A 468 21.84 4.00 -11.99
C VAL A 468 21.89 4.51 -13.44
N LEU A 469 22.75 5.50 -13.73
CA LEU A 469 22.94 6.07 -15.07
C LEU A 469 23.28 5.01 -16.12
N SER A 470 24.35 4.25 -15.90
CA SER A 470 24.96 3.41 -16.92
C SER A 470 24.62 1.92 -16.79
N GLY A 471 24.12 1.49 -15.62
CA GLY A 471 23.94 0.07 -15.27
C GLY A 471 25.26 -0.68 -15.06
N LYS A 472 26.38 0.03 -14.93
CA LYS A 472 27.73 -0.51 -14.72
C LYS A 472 28.10 -0.52 -13.25
N TYR A 473 29.15 -1.25 -12.90
CA TYR A 473 29.54 -1.52 -11.52
C TYR A 473 30.75 -0.68 -11.11
N ILE A 474 30.70 -0.13 -9.89
CA ILE A 474 31.84 0.53 -9.26
C ILE A 474 32.92 -0.52 -9.03
N THR A 475 34.09 -0.25 -9.59
CA THR A 475 35.18 -1.22 -9.74
C THR A 475 36.47 -0.63 -9.17
N ALA A 476 37.16 -1.40 -8.34
CA ALA A 476 38.50 -1.11 -7.84
C ALA A 476 39.54 -1.46 -8.91
N ALA A 477 40.11 -0.45 -9.56
CA ALA A 477 41.14 -0.64 -10.56
C ALA A 477 42.48 -1.07 -9.93
N SER A 478 43.31 -1.82 -10.67
CA SER A 478 44.59 -2.34 -10.17
C SER A 478 45.61 -1.27 -9.79
N ASN A 479 45.43 -0.03 -10.26
CA ASN A 479 46.26 1.12 -9.89
C ASN A 479 45.76 1.86 -8.64
N GLY A 480 44.70 1.37 -7.99
CA GLY A 480 44.10 1.96 -6.78
C GLY A 480 43.00 3.00 -7.06
N ASN A 481 42.66 3.27 -8.32
CA ASN A 481 41.57 4.17 -8.68
C ASN A 481 40.19 3.50 -8.55
N VAL A 482 39.13 4.30 -8.35
CA VAL A 482 37.73 3.82 -8.41
C VAL A 482 37.07 4.35 -9.69
N HIS A 483 36.53 3.44 -10.50
CA HIS A 483 35.89 3.76 -11.78
C HIS A 483 34.65 2.88 -12.01
N GLN A 484 33.82 3.19 -13.01
CA GLN A 484 32.75 2.25 -13.43
C GLN A 484 33.24 1.29 -14.53
N TRP A 485 32.76 0.06 -14.51
CA TRP A 485 33.04 -0.95 -15.53
C TRP A 485 31.86 -1.90 -15.73
N GLU A 486 31.75 -2.55 -16.89
CA GLU A 486 30.77 -3.62 -17.09
C GLU A 486 30.95 -4.75 -16.06
N ASN A 487 29.92 -5.59 -15.86
CA ASN A 487 29.99 -6.66 -14.86
C ASN A 487 31.13 -7.65 -15.15
N LEU A 488 32.13 -7.69 -14.26
CA LEU A 488 33.27 -8.60 -14.30
C LEU A 488 33.06 -9.85 -13.44
N SER A 489 32.07 -9.80 -12.52
CA SER A 489 31.74 -10.90 -11.61
C SER A 489 32.95 -11.40 -10.78
N ASP A 490 33.82 -10.48 -10.37
CA ASP A 490 34.99 -10.76 -9.53
C ASP A 490 35.10 -9.81 -8.33
N ASN A 491 36.11 -10.02 -7.48
CA ASN A 491 36.30 -9.25 -6.25
C ASN A 491 36.66 -7.77 -6.45
N SER A 492 36.99 -7.33 -7.68
CA SER A 492 37.21 -5.90 -7.98
C SER A 492 35.91 -5.09 -7.90
N GLN A 493 34.75 -5.74 -8.02
CA GLN A 493 33.43 -5.12 -7.96
C GLN A 493 32.68 -5.41 -6.65
N VAL A 494 33.38 -5.99 -5.67
CA VAL A 494 32.85 -6.30 -4.34
C VAL A 494 33.33 -5.26 -3.35
N TRP A 495 32.41 -4.77 -2.53
CA TRP A 495 32.60 -3.69 -1.56
C TRP A 495 32.01 -4.08 -0.21
N ARG A 496 32.82 -4.09 0.84
CA ARG A 496 32.38 -4.35 2.22
C ARG A 496 31.99 -3.05 2.91
N PHE A 497 30.75 -2.92 3.35
CA PHE A 497 30.29 -1.75 4.10
C PHE A 497 30.50 -2.00 5.60
N GLU A 498 31.39 -1.26 6.26
CA GLU A 498 31.65 -1.37 7.71
C GLU A 498 31.17 -0.12 8.45
N SER A 499 30.41 -0.28 9.53
CA SER A 499 29.92 0.84 10.32
C SER A 499 31.08 1.67 10.88
N ALA A 500 31.08 2.96 10.56
CA ALA A 500 31.98 3.97 11.12
C ALA A 500 31.34 4.78 12.26
N GLY A 501 30.10 4.45 12.66
CA GLY A 501 29.33 5.09 13.74
C GLY A 501 28.44 6.24 13.25
N ASN A 502 27.38 6.56 14.01
CA ASN A 502 26.43 7.64 13.72
C ASN A 502 25.82 7.57 12.29
N GLY A 503 25.42 6.36 11.85
CA GLY A 503 24.84 6.15 10.53
C GLY A 503 25.82 6.21 9.35
N LYS A 504 27.13 6.27 9.61
CA LYS A 504 28.19 6.31 8.58
C LYS A 504 28.82 4.93 8.36
N PHE A 505 29.36 4.72 7.16
CA PHE A 505 30.05 3.51 6.72
C PHE A 505 31.43 3.81 6.14
N ALA A 506 32.40 2.95 6.39
CA ALA A 506 33.56 2.78 5.55
C ALA A 506 33.24 1.79 4.43
N ILE A 507 33.61 2.10 3.19
CA ILE A 507 33.40 1.23 2.02
C ILE A 507 34.74 0.60 1.65
N LEU A 508 34.96 -0.65 2.07
CA LEU A 508 36.24 -1.36 1.94
C LEU A 508 36.29 -2.20 0.67
N SER A 509 37.44 -2.26 0.01
CA SER A 509 37.62 -3.05 -1.22
C SER A 509 37.57 -4.55 -0.94
N GLY A 510 36.75 -5.30 -1.69
CA GLY A 510 36.67 -6.76 -1.64
C GLY A 510 37.95 -7.47 -2.11
N GLN A 511 38.86 -6.76 -2.79
CA GLN A 511 40.20 -7.28 -3.11
C GLN A 511 41.14 -7.22 -1.90
N ASN A 512 40.95 -6.24 -1.00
CA ASN A 512 41.74 -6.06 0.21
C ASN A 512 41.00 -5.16 1.22
N HIS A 513 40.39 -5.75 2.25
CA HIS A 513 39.63 -5.00 3.27
C HIS A 513 40.47 -4.04 4.13
N LYS A 514 41.80 -3.98 3.95
CA LYS A 514 42.62 -2.93 4.57
C LYS A 514 42.58 -1.60 3.80
N LEU A 515 42.00 -1.59 2.60
CA LEU A 515 41.86 -0.42 1.75
C LEU A 515 40.39 0.03 1.69
N ALA A 516 40.16 1.32 1.89
CA ALA A 516 38.85 1.96 1.85
C ALA A 516 38.76 2.96 0.70
N MET A 517 37.54 3.14 0.15
CA MET A 517 37.24 4.34 -0.63
C MET A 517 37.58 5.57 0.20
N THR A 518 38.28 6.52 -0.43
CA THR A 518 38.77 7.73 0.22
C THR A 518 38.57 8.90 -0.71
N VAL A 519 38.02 9.99 -0.19
CA VAL A 519 37.93 11.27 -0.90
C VAL A 519 39.30 11.92 -0.93
N GLU A 520 39.82 12.19 -2.13
CA GLU A 520 41.09 12.91 -2.31
C GLU A 520 41.07 14.27 -1.60
N ASN A 521 42.15 14.62 -0.91
CA ASN A 521 42.31 15.85 -0.13
C ASN A 521 41.35 16.03 1.06
N GLY A 522 40.42 15.09 1.31
CA GLY A 522 39.53 15.05 2.47
C GLY A 522 38.73 16.33 2.72
N ASN A 523 38.20 16.94 1.66
CA ASN A 523 37.37 18.16 1.72
C ASN A 523 36.22 18.08 0.71
N SER A 524 35.31 19.06 0.74
CA SER A 524 34.08 19.10 -0.07
C SER A 524 34.26 19.64 -1.49
N LYS A 525 35.49 19.78 -1.99
CA LYS A 525 35.70 20.35 -3.33
C LYS A 525 35.27 19.37 -4.43
N ASN A 526 34.46 19.86 -5.36
CA ASN A 526 34.08 19.14 -6.57
C ASN A 526 35.31 18.72 -7.39
N GLY A 527 35.25 17.52 -7.96
CA GLY A 527 36.33 16.91 -8.74
C GLY A 527 37.43 16.27 -7.89
N ASN A 528 37.32 16.22 -6.56
CA ASN A 528 38.22 15.39 -5.77
C ASN A 528 37.99 13.92 -6.15
N ASN A 529 39.08 13.21 -6.45
CA ASN A 529 38.99 11.82 -6.89
C ASN A 529 38.56 10.87 -5.75
N ILE A 530 37.96 9.73 -6.11
CA ILE A 530 37.70 8.63 -5.19
C ILE A 530 38.69 7.51 -5.48
N TYR A 531 39.53 7.20 -4.48
CA TYR A 531 40.60 6.23 -4.63
C TYR A 531 40.70 5.32 -3.40
N LEU A 532 41.48 4.25 -3.52
CA LEU A 532 41.73 3.32 -2.43
C LEU A 532 42.94 3.76 -1.60
N SER A 533 42.74 3.94 -0.29
CA SER A 533 43.83 4.18 0.67
C SER A 533 43.66 3.32 1.92
N GLU A 534 44.70 3.21 2.75
CA GLU A 534 44.65 2.44 3.99
C GLU A 534 43.53 2.95 4.92
N TYR A 535 42.69 2.03 5.41
CA TYR A 535 41.57 2.37 6.27
C TYR A 535 42.06 2.88 7.64
N LYS A 536 41.74 4.14 7.94
CA LYS A 536 42.12 4.88 9.17
C LYS A 536 40.91 5.48 9.89
N ASN A 537 39.70 5.27 9.37
CA ASN A 537 38.44 5.77 9.93
C ASN A 537 38.36 7.31 10.07
N THR A 538 38.91 8.01 9.09
CA THR A 538 38.94 9.48 8.98
C THR A 538 37.70 10.00 8.24
N ALA A 539 37.39 11.30 8.33
CA ALA A 539 36.15 11.87 7.77
C ALA A 539 36.01 11.69 6.24
N ASP A 540 37.12 11.59 5.54
CA ASP A 540 37.24 11.31 4.10
C ASP A 540 37.05 9.84 3.72
N GLN A 541 36.88 8.96 4.73
CA GLN A 541 36.59 7.54 4.57
C GLN A 541 35.26 7.12 5.21
N ARG A 542 34.52 8.07 5.80
CA ARG A 542 33.23 7.83 6.45
C ARG A 542 32.11 8.34 5.56
N PHE A 543 31.45 7.43 4.86
CA PHE A 543 30.38 7.70 3.92
C PHE A 543 29.00 7.58 4.56
N ILE A 544 28.06 8.38 4.09
CA ILE A 544 26.64 8.34 4.45
C ILE A 544 25.89 7.87 3.21
N LEU A 545 24.98 6.92 3.43
CA LEU A 545 24.07 6.41 2.41
C LEU A 545 22.73 7.12 2.54
N HIS A 546 22.28 7.71 1.45
CA HIS A 546 21.00 8.41 1.38
C HIS A 546 20.10 7.71 0.39
N GLU A 547 19.01 7.12 0.86
CA GLU A 547 18.07 6.35 0.02
C GLU A 547 17.22 7.31 -0.83
N VAL A 548 17.10 7.02 -2.13
CA VAL A 548 16.32 7.79 -3.10
C VAL A 548 15.80 6.88 -4.20
N GLU A 549 14.49 6.85 -4.45
CA GLU A 549 13.87 6.13 -5.59
C GLU A 549 14.27 4.63 -5.71
N GLY A 550 14.55 3.95 -4.60
CA GLY A 550 15.05 2.57 -4.62
C GLY A 550 16.52 2.42 -5.06
N ALA A 551 17.32 3.48 -4.95
CA ALA A 551 18.77 3.50 -5.06
C ALA A 551 19.36 4.33 -3.89
N TYR A 552 20.68 4.55 -3.89
CA TYR A 552 21.39 5.38 -2.91
C TYR A 552 22.23 6.44 -3.61
N TYR A 553 22.25 7.66 -3.12
CA TYR A 553 23.41 8.54 -3.34
C TYR A 553 24.31 8.50 -2.10
N ILE A 554 25.61 8.69 -2.30
CA ILE A 554 26.62 8.41 -1.28
C ILE A 554 27.50 9.64 -1.06
N THR A 555 27.54 10.20 0.14
CA THR A 555 28.38 11.36 0.49
C THR A 555 29.46 10.97 1.50
N ALA A 556 30.65 11.57 1.49
CA ALA A 556 31.58 11.42 2.61
C ALA A 556 31.33 12.49 3.68
N GLU A 557 31.72 12.23 4.93
CA GLU A 557 31.57 13.19 6.01
C GLU A 557 32.36 14.48 5.77
N CYS A 558 33.48 14.42 5.04
CA CYS A 558 34.22 15.60 4.62
C CYS A 558 33.59 16.35 3.42
N SER A 559 32.58 15.77 2.77
CA SER A 559 32.10 16.21 1.46
C SER A 559 31.05 17.32 1.50
N GLY A 560 30.47 17.63 2.67
CA GLY A 560 29.36 18.59 2.73
C GLY A 560 28.17 18.14 1.88
N ASN A 561 27.85 18.88 0.81
CA ASN A 561 26.79 18.54 -0.14
C ASN A 561 27.28 17.69 -1.33
N ALA A 562 28.57 17.39 -1.46
CA ALA A 562 29.09 16.59 -2.57
C ALA A 562 28.89 15.08 -2.36
N ALA A 563 28.43 14.41 -3.42
CA ALA A 563 28.21 12.97 -3.48
C ALA A 563 29.17 12.31 -4.47
N LEU A 564 29.33 10.98 -4.37
CA LEU A 564 29.99 10.18 -5.41
C LEU A 564 29.32 10.44 -6.76
N ASP A 565 30.12 10.70 -7.79
CA ASP A 565 29.68 11.12 -9.11
C ASP A 565 30.44 10.34 -10.19
N VAL A 566 29.75 9.95 -11.26
CA VAL A 566 30.38 9.43 -12.47
C VAL A 566 30.81 10.60 -13.32
N TYR A 567 32.12 10.82 -13.39
CA TYR A 567 32.73 11.95 -14.10
C TYR A 567 32.16 12.11 -15.51
N ASP A 568 31.74 13.34 -15.82
CA ASP A 568 31.20 13.75 -17.12
C ASP A 568 29.93 13.01 -17.56
N ILE A 569 29.17 12.44 -16.61
CA ILE A 569 27.92 11.71 -16.88
C ILE A 569 28.18 10.59 -17.91
N SER A 570 29.37 9.98 -17.82
CA SER A 570 29.86 9.06 -18.84
C SER A 570 29.22 7.68 -18.72
N TYR A 571 28.96 7.04 -19.86
CA TYR A 571 28.50 5.65 -19.94
C TYR A 571 29.64 4.67 -20.20
N ASP A 572 30.89 5.13 -20.34
CA ASP A 572 32.00 4.30 -20.81
C ASP A 572 32.64 3.48 -19.69
N ASN A 573 33.25 2.35 -20.07
CA ASN A 573 34.11 1.58 -19.17
C ASN A 573 35.34 2.42 -18.84
N GLY A 574 35.67 2.51 -17.56
CA GLY A 574 36.80 3.29 -17.07
C GLY A 574 36.49 4.75 -16.76
N ALA A 575 35.24 5.19 -16.91
CA ALA A 575 34.83 6.51 -16.43
C ALA A 575 35.05 6.61 -14.92
N ASN A 576 35.70 7.70 -14.51
CA ASN A 576 36.17 7.91 -13.16
C ASN A 576 35.01 8.10 -12.18
N ILE A 577 35.20 7.69 -10.92
CA ILE A 577 34.34 8.10 -9.81
C ILE A 577 35.05 9.21 -9.04
N ASP A 578 34.48 10.41 -9.07
CA ASP A 578 34.91 11.55 -8.26
C ASP A 578 33.78 11.94 -7.29
N GLN A 579 33.92 13.07 -6.62
CA GLN A 579 32.79 13.69 -5.92
C GLN A 579 32.38 15.00 -6.59
N TRP A 580 31.09 15.27 -6.59
CA TRP A 580 30.51 16.52 -7.07
C TRP A 580 29.29 16.89 -6.24
N ASP A 581 28.99 18.18 -6.12
CA ASP A 581 27.78 18.68 -5.45
C ASP A 581 26.55 17.86 -5.89
N TYR A 582 25.78 17.38 -4.92
CA TYR A 582 24.65 16.53 -5.21
C TYR A 582 23.58 17.32 -5.97
N TRP A 583 23.27 16.87 -7.19
CA TRP A 583 22.28 17.48 -8.09
C TRP A 583 21.16 16.50 -8.47
N GLY A 584 21.13 15.32 -7.85
CA GLY A 584 20.03 14.34 -8.00
C GLY A 584 20.04 13.53 -9.29
N GLY A 585 21.11 13.62 -10.08
CA GLY A 585 21.27 12.89 -11.33
C GLY A 585 21.51 11.39 -11.17
N ASP A 586 21.12 10.61 -12.16
CA ASP A 586 21.35 9.16 -12.19
C ASP A 586 22.86 8.79 -12.12
N GLY A 587 23.77 9.71 -12.46
CA GLY A 587 25.23 9.55 -12.34
C GLY A 587 25.75 9.63 -10.90
N GLN A 588 24.91 10.07 -9.95
CA GLN A 588 25.19 10.14 -8.52
C GLN A 588 24.36 9.13 -7.70
N LYS A 589 23.53 8.34 -8.38
CA LYS A 589 22.67 7.33 -7.78
C LYS A 589 23.24 5.94 -8.06
N PHE A 590 23.20 5.07 -7.06
CA PHE A 590 23.77 3.75 -7.10
C PHE A 590 22.85 2.73 -6.44
N TYR A 591 22.62 1.60 -7.10
CA TYR A 591 22.03 0.43 -6.47
C TYR A 591 23.09 -0.31 -5.65
N ILE A 592 22.77 -0.65 -4.40
CA ILE A 592 23.62 -1.48 -3.55
C ILE A 592 23.06 -2.89 -3.56
N LEU A 593 23.71 -3.77 -4.33
CA LEU A 593 23.27 -5.12 -4.64
C LEU A 593 24.01 -6.12 -3.77
N ASN A 594 23.31 -7.05 -3.13
CA ASN A 594 23.95 -8.09 -2.33
C ASN A 594 24.81 -9.01 -3.22
N THR A 595 26.11 -9.14 -2.94
CA THR A 595 27.02 -9.97 -3.77
C THR A 595 26.93 -11.46 -3.48
N GLY A 596 25.98 -11.89 -2.65
CA GLY A 596 25.82 -13.31 -2.34
C GLY A 596 27.09 -13.87 -1.72
N SER A 597 27.71 -13.12 -0.80
CA SER A 597 28.82 -13.58 0.02
C SER A 597 28.55 -13.24 1.50
N SER A 598 28.52 -14.32 2.29
CA SER A 598 28.11 -14.37 3.68
C SER A 598 29.11 -13.75 4.66
N SER A 599 28.67 -12.75 5.45
CA SER A 599 29.22 -12.43 6.78
C SER A 599 28.15 -11.84 7.71
N ASN A 600 27.85 -12.51 8.82
CA ASN A 600 26.75 -12.26 9.75
C ASN A 600 26.69 -10.85 10.37
N THR A 601 25.57 -10.13 10.22
CA THR A 601 24.79 -9.48 11.31
C THR A 601 23.31 -9.40 10.88
N ASN A 602 22.39 -9.59 11.83
CA ASN A 602 20.95 -9.79 11.64
C ASN A 602 20.21 -8.50 11.25
N SER A 603 19.66 -8.41 10.04
CA SER A 603 18.47 -7.60 9.74
C SER A 603 17.22 -8.39 10.16
N GLY A 604 16.27 -7.73 10.83
CA GLY A 604 15.18 -8.36 11.60
C GLY A 604 14.14 -9.18 10.81
N GLY A 605 14.50 -10.38 10.38
CA GLY A 605 13.58 -11.39 9.84
C GLY A 605 13.32 -12.51 10.84
N ALA A 606 12.06 -12.73 11.22
CA ALA A 606 11.64 -13.86 12.04
C ALA A 606 10.85 -14.89 11.19
N TYR A 607 10.49 -16.02 11.77
CA TYR A 607 9.78 -17.11 11.12
C TYR A 607 8.60 -17.54 11.97
N LEU A 608 7.49 -17.84 11.32
CA LEU A 608 6.35 -18.54 11.89
C LEU A 608 6.38 -19.99 11.39
N PHE A 609 6.33 -20.93 12.31
CA PHE A 609 6.15 -22.35 12.03
C PHE A 609 4.76 -22.79 12.49
N THR A 610 4.01 -23.38 11.57
CA THR A 610 2.61 -23.80 11.75
C THR A 610 2.57 -25.32 11.78
N TYR A 611 1.98 -25.93 12.81
CA TYR A 611 2.04 -27.38 13.03
C TYR A 611 0.82 -27.90 13.79
N PHE A 612 0.74 -29.22 13.99
CA PHE A 612 -0.16 -29.88 14.94
C PHE A 612 0.64 -30.87 15.82
N LEU A 613 0.05 -31.39 16.89
CA LEU A 613 0.81 -32.05 17.96
C LEU A 613 0.75 -33.58 17.94
N GLY A 614 -0.30 -34.17 17.37
CA GLY A 614 -0.54 -35.59 17.58
C GLY A 614 -1.82 -36.13 16.96
N ASN A 615 -2.35 -37.20 17.56
CA ASN A 615 -3.51 -37.94 17.05
C ASN A 615 -4.75 -37.80 17.97
N ALA A 616 -4.60 -37.17 19.15
CA ALA A 616 -5.76 -36.84 19.96
C ALA A 616 -6.53 -35.68 19.29
N PRO A 617 -7.87 -35.62 19.33
CA PRO A 617 -8.64 -34.55 18.67
C PRO A 617 -8.24 -33.13 19.07
N GLU A 618 -7.81 -32.94 20.32
CA GLU A 618 -7.28 -31.68 20.85
C GLU A 618 -5.87 -31.34 20.34
N GLN A 619 -5.14 -32.35 19.85
CA GLN A 619 -3.81 -32.22 19.25
C GLN A 619 -3.84 -32.10 17.72
N GLU A 620 -5.00 -32.30 17.09
CA GLU A 620 -5.24 -32.13 15.65
C GLU A 620 -5.83 -30.74 15.37
N ARG A 621 -5.09 -29.70 15.76
CA ARG A 621 -5.48 -28.28 15.67
C ARG A 621 -4.29 -27.45 15.20
N LEU A 622 -4.53 -26.21 14.79
CA LEU A 622 -3.46 -25.31 14.38
C LEU A 622 -2.72 -24.83 15.62
N SER A 623 -1.41 -25.04 15.66
CA SER A 623 -0.48 -24.52 16.65
C SER A 623 0.64 -23.74 15.97
N TYR A 624 1.20 -22.76 16.70
CA TYR A 624 2.26 -21.89 16.21
C TYR A 624 3.53 -22.00 17.05
N ALA A 625 4.65 -21.74 16.38
CA ALA A 625 5.95 -21.52 16.98
C ALA A 625 6.68 -20.43 16.20
N VAL A 626 7.56 -19.70 16.88
CA VAL A 626 8.33 -18.63 16.26
C VAL A 626 9.82 -18.87 16.40
N SER A 627 10.58 -18.35 15.44
CA SER A 627 12.05 -18.35 15.46
C SER A 627 12.58 -17.03 14.93
N THR A 628 13.68 -16.53 15.48
CA THR A 628 14.35 -15.31 15.00
C THR A 628 15.54 -15.61 14.09
N ASP A 629 15.88 -16.88 13.93
CA ASP A 629 17.05 -17.31 13.15
C ASP A 629 16.74 -18.47 12.18
N GLY A 630 15.52 -19.02 12.21
CA GLY A 630 15.10 -20.12 11.36
C GLY A 630 15.61 -21.49 11.78
N TYR A 631 16.34 -21.59 12.91
CA TYR A 631 16.87 -22.85 13.46
C TYR A 631 16.28 -23.18 14.84
N HIS A 632 16.01 -22.18 15.66
CA HIS A 632 15.54 -22.38 17.04
C HIS A 632 14.09 -21.92 17.15
N PHE A 633 13.16 -22.87 17.13
CA PHE A 633 11.72 -22.60 17.21
C PHE A 633 11.21 -22.77 18.65
N LYS A 634 10.43 -21.79 19.10
CA LYS A 634 9.74 -21.82 20.39
C LYS A 634 8.23 -21.77 20.19
N ALA A 635 7.51 -22.71 20.78
CA ALA A 635 6.06 -22.78 20.69
C ALA A 635 5.37 -21.57 21.32
N LEU A 636 4.40 -20.99 20.61
CA LEU A 636 3.46 -20.00 21.12
C LEU A 636 2.32 -20.67 21.91
N ASN A 637 1.57 -19.90 22.69
CA ASN A 637 0.48 -20.38 23.55
C ASN A 637 0.87 -21.56 24.47
N ASN A 638 2.11 -21.59 24.95
CA ASN A 638 2.72 -22.68 25.72
C ASN A 638 2.58 -24.06 25.04
N GLY A 639 2.62 -24.11 23.70
CA GLY A 639 2.49 -25.34 22.92
C GLY A 639 1.06 -25.85 22.77
N LYS A 640 0.05 -25.04 23.10
CA LYS A 640 -1.37 -25.35 22.84
C LYS A 640 -1.80 -24.88 21.46
N GLU A 641 -3.02 -25.22 21.07
CA GLU A 641 -3.64 -24.74 19.83
C GLU A 641 -3.85 -23.21 19.87
N VAL A 642 -3.71 -22.56 18.72
CA VAL A 642 -4.06 -21.15 18.51
C VAL A 642 -5.41 -21.02 17.79
N TRP A 643 -5.82 -22.07 17.07
CA TRP A 643 -7.06 -22.08 16.30
C TRP A 643 -7.56 -23.50 16.03
N LYS A 644 -8.89 -23.64 15.92
CA LYS A 644 -9.58 -24.87 15.49
C LYS A 644 -10.64 -24.52 14.45
N SER A 645 -10.91 -25.43 13.54
CA SER A 645 -11.95 -25.21 12.54
C SER A 645 -13.36 -25.35 13.13
N SER A 646 -14.27 -24.50 12.64
CA SER A 646 -15.71 -24.59 12.85
C SER A 646 -16.43 -25.43 11.79
N VAL A 647 -15.76 -25.79 10.70
CA VAL A 647 -16.29 -26.64 9.61
C VAL A 647 -15.56 -27.98 9.54
N GLY A 648 -16.09 -28.90 8.73
CA GLY A 648 -15.47 -30.21 8.54
C GLY A 648 -15.50 -31.06 9.81
N THR A 649 -14.40 -31.75 10.11
CA THR A 649 -14.30 -32.61 11.31
C THR A 649 -13.99 -31.84 12.60
N GLY A 650 -13.69 -30.53 12.50
CA GLY A 650 -13.15 -29.73 13.60
C GLY A 650 -11.71 -30.07 13.99
N CYS A 651 -11.09 -31.02 13.27
CA CYS A 651 -9.70 -31.43 13.39
C CYS A 651 -8.97 -31.10 12.07
N LEU A 652 -7.69 -30.74 12.17
CA LEU A 652 -6.84 -30.46 11.02
C LEU A 652 -5.48 -31.12 11.18
N ARG A 653 -4.87 -31.48 10.04
CA ARG A 653 -3.51 -31.98 9.95
C ARG A 653 -2.79 -31.31 8.79
N ASP A 654 -1.47 -31.33 8.85
CA ASP A 654 -0.59 -30.83 7.79
C ASP A 654 -0.89 -29.36 7.40
N PRO A 655 -0.91 -28.42 8.37
CA PRO A 655 -1.27 -27.03 8.09
C PRO A 655 -0.23 -26.33 7.22
N TYR A 656 -0.68 -25.82 6.09
CA TYR A 656 0.07 -25.00 5.14
C TYR A 656 -0.46 -23.57 5.16
N ILE A 657 0.41 -22.59 5.41
CA ILE A 657 0.05 -21.17 5.34
C ILE A 657 0.92 -20.48 4.29
N PHE A 658 0.29 -19.63 3.47
CA PHE A 658 0.98 -18.76 2.53
C PHE A 658 0.30 -17.40 2.43
N LYS A 659 1.05 -16.39 1.98
CA LYS A 659 0.51 -15.06 1.66
C LYS A 659 0.09 -15.01 0.19
N GLY A 660 -1.19 -14.76 -0.05
CA GLY A 660 -1.75 -14.57 -1.39
C GLY A 660 -1.35 -13.23 -2.00
N LYS A 661 -1.45 -13.15 -3.34
CA LYS A 661 -1.31 -11.94 -4.16
C LYS A 661 -2.29 -10.82 -3.77
N ASP A 662 -3.39 -11.16 -3.13
CA ASP A 662 -4.38 -10.22 -2.58
C ASP A 662 -3.99 -9.68 -1.19
N GLY A 663 -2.81 -10.04 -0.67
CA GLY A 663 -2.26 -9.53 0.58
C GLY A 663 -2.68 -10.31 1.83
N TYR A 664 -3.63 -11.24 1.71
CA TYR A 664 -4.11 -12.06 2.82
C TYR A 664 -3.30 -13.35 3.00
N TYR A 665 -3.38 -13.94 4.19
CA TYR A 665 -2.88 -15.27 4.47
C TYR A 665 -3.99 -16.30 4.28
N TYR A 666 -3.63 -17.44 3.69
CA TYR A 666 -4.51 -18.58 3.49
C TYR A 666 -3.94 -19.79 4.22
N LEU A 667 -4.79 -20.51 4.93
CA LEU A 667 -4.51 -21.81 5.53
C LEU A 667 -5.11 -22.88 4.63
N LEU A 668 -4.34 -23.91 4.29
CA LEU A 668 -4.83 -25.18 3.77
C LEU A 668 -4.43 -26.29 4.72
N ALA A 669 -5.30 -27.27 4.93
CA ALA A 669 -5.01 -28.41 5.79
C ALA A 669 -5.80 -29.65 5.38
N THR A 670 -5.34 -30.82 5.79
CA THR A 670 -6.12 -32.06 5.70
C THR A 670 -7.23 -32.04 6.74
N ASP A 671 -8.47 -32.11 6.28
CA ASP A 671 -9.66 -32.23 7.14
C ASP A 671 -9.81 -33.71 7.53
N MET A 672 -9.29 -34.09 8.70
CA MET A 672 -9.32 -35.46 9.20
C MET A 672 -9.25 -35.49 10.74
N LYS A 673 -9.97 -36.45 11.33
CA LYS A 673 -9.94 -36.77 12.75
C LYS A 673 -9.47 -38.22 12.93
N SER A 674 -8.19 -38.42 13.25
CA SER A 674 -7.57 -39.75 13.23
C SER A 674 -8.19 -40.73 14.22
N ALA A 675 -8.79 -40.25 15.31
CA ALA A 675 -9.58 -41.07 16.25
C ALA A 675 -10.78 -41.77 15.60
N LEU A 676 -11.26 -41.28 14.44
CA LEU A 676 -12.33 -41.90 13.64
C LEU A 676 -11.79 -42.70 12.44
N GLY A 677 -10.47 -42.85 12.34
CA GLY A 677 -9.78 -43.56 11.26
C GLY A 677 -9.12 -42.65 10.23
N TRP A 678 -8.17 -43.21 9.46
CA TRP A 678 -7.36 -42.49 8.46
C TRP A 678 -8.11 -42.05 7.20
N ASN A 679 -9.40 -42.34 7.12
CA ASN A 679 -10.32 -41.93 6.05
C ASN A 679 -11.59 -41.25 6.60
N SER A 680 -11.52 -40.73 7.84
CA SER A 680 -12.66 -40.14 8.56
C SER A 680 -13.30 -38.98 7.79
N ASN A 681 -12.49 -38.24 7.04
CA ASN A 681 -12.91 -37.27 6.05
C ASN A 681 -11.81 -37.18 4.98
N ARG A 682 -12.18 -36.78 3.76
CA ARG A 682 -11.31 -36.78 2.57
C ARG A 682 -11.30 -35.42 1.89
N ASN A 683 -11.49 -34.37 2.68
CA ASN A 683 -11.62 -32.99 2.20
C ASN A 683 -10.35 -32.19 2.53
N ILE A 684 -10.23 -31.04 1.87
CA ILE A 684 -9.23 -30.02 2.18
C ILE A 684 -9.94 -28.94 2.98
N LEU A 685 -9.43 -28.64 4.17
CA LEU A 685 -9.84 -27.47 4.94
C LEU A 685 -9.13 -26.23 4.41
N SER A 686 -9.84 -25.11 4.35
CA SER A 686 -9.29 -23.80 3.99
C SER A 686 -9.80 -22.71 4.92
N ALA A 687 -8.97 -21.70 5.21
CA ALA A 687 -9.36 -20.49 5.94
C ALA A 687 -8.51 -19.28 5.49
N LYS A 688 -8.95 -18.06 5.81
CA LYS A 688 -8.33 -16.79 5.41
C LYS A 688 -8.06 -15.89 6.62
N SER A 689 -6.93 -15.19 6.64
CA SER A 689 -6.56 -14.25 7.72
C SER A 689 -5.81 -13.03 7.17
N SER A 690 -5.98 -11.86 7.78
CA SER A 690 -5.18 -10.64 7.47
C SER A 690 -3.95 -10.49 8.37
N ASP A 691 -3.95 -11.12 9.54
CA ASP A 691 -3.00 -10.85 10.64
C ASP A 691 -2.37 -12.11 11.24
N LEU A 692 -2.67 -13.30 10.69
CA LEU A 692 -2.27 -14.63 11.19
C LEU A 692 -2.90 -15.04 12.53
N ILE A 693 -3.70 -14.18 13.16
CA ILE A 693 -4.32 -14.39 14.48
C ILE A 693 -5.79 -14.75 14.30
N HIS A 694 -6.52 -13.97 13.50
CA HIS A 694 -7.95 -14.13 13.25
C HIS A 694 -8.16 -14.85 11.92
N TRP A 695 -8.72 -16.07 11.99
CA TRP A 695 -9.06 -16.89 10.83
C TRP A 695 -10.56 -16.85 10.56
N THR A 696 -10.92 -16.52 9.31
CA THR A 696 -12.30 -16.35 8.82
C THR A 696 -12.48 -17.09 7.50
N ASN A 697 -13.70 -17.07 6.93
CA ASN A 697 -14.02 -17.65 5.63
C ASN A 697 -13.62 -19.13 5.50
N GLU A 698 -13.93 -19.91 6.54
CA GLU A 698 -13.62 -21.34 6.56
C GLU A 698 -14.39 -22.13 5.49
N SER A 699 -13.73 -23.08 4.84
CA SER A 699 -14.34 -23.96 3.84
C SER A 699 -13.81 -25.39 3.96
N SER A 700 -14.69 -26.39 3.86
CA SER A 700 -14.33 -27.80 3.66
C SER A 700 -14.54 -28.15 2.18
N ILE A 701 -13.45 -28.21 1.44
CA ILE A 701 -13.42 -28.45 0.00
C ILE A 701 -13.53 -29.96 -0.26
N GLU A 702 -14.69 -30.37 -0.79
CA GLU A 702 -14.97 -31.77 -1.09
C GLU A 702 -14.13 -32.32 -2.25
N ILE A 703 -13.47 -33.47 -2.04
CA ILE A 703 -12.66 -34.16 -3.06
C ILE A 703 -13.28 -35.49 -3.50
N ALA A 704 -13.56 -36.40 -2.55
CA ALA A 704 -13.71 -37.83 -2.82
C ALA A 704 -14.97 -38.26 -3.57
N ASN A 705 -16.05 -37.48 -3.55
CA ASN A 705 -17.30 -37.88 -4.22
C ASN A 705 -17.75 -36.89 -5.31
N LYS A 706 -17.16 -35.70 -5.35
CA LYS A 706 -17.56 -34.63 -6.25
C LYS A 706 -17.01 -34.78 -7.67
N TYR A 707 -15.81 -35.38 -7.83
CA TYR A 707 -15.10 -35.40 -9.10
C TYR A 707 -14.94 -36.83 -9.65
N PRO A 708 -15.19 -37.07 -10.95
CA PRO A 708 -15.10 -38.40 -11.55
C PRO A 708 -13.74 -39.10 -11.34
N LEU A 709 -12.62 -38.36 -11.37
CA LEU A 709 -11.30 -38.98 -11.19
C LEU A 709 -10.97 -39.30 -9.73
N MET A 710 -11.71 -38.69 -8.80
CA MET A 710 -11.52 -38.81 -7.36
C MET A 710 -12.61 -39.66 -6.71
N GLN A 711 -13.55 -40.22 -7.49
CA GLN A 711 -14.67 -40.95 -6.94
C GLN A 711 -14.19 -42.14 -6.11
N GLY A 712 -14.58 -42.15 -4.84
CA GLY A 712 -14.14 -43.18 -3.90
C GLY A 712 -12.74 -42.97 -3.33
N ALA A 713 -12.11 -41.80 -3.56
CA ALA A 713 -10.86 -41.45 -2.91
C ALA A 713 -11.00 -41.61 -1.39
N ASP A 714 -9.98 -42.20 -0.78
CA ASP A 714 -9.99 -42.48 0.66
C ASP A 714 -9.13 -41.50 1.46
N ARG A 715 -8.47 -40.54 0.80
CA ARG A 715 -7.67 -39.48 1.40
C ARG A 715 -7.45 -38.26 0.48
N ALA A 716 -7.22 -37.11 1.10
CA ALA A 716 -6.65 -35.90 0.50
C ALA A 716 -5.67 -35.30 1.53
N TRP A 717 -4.40 -35.68 1.42
CA TRP A 717 -3.37 -35.44 2.43
C TRP A 717 -2.42 -34.31 2.03
N ALA A 718 -1.98 -33.55 3.04
CA ALA A 718 -0.99 -32.47 2.97
C ALA A 718 -1.20 -31.49 1.80
N PRO A 719 -2.37 -30.81 1.73
CA PRO A 719 -2.64 -29.85 0.67
C PRO A 719 -1.77 -28.60 0.82
N GLN A 720 -1.15 -28.19 -0.28
CA GLN A 720 -0.42 -26.93 -0.40
C GLN A 720 -0.84 -26.20 -1.67
N ALA A 721 -0.41 -24.95 -1.85
CA ALA A 721 -0.73 -24.17 -3.04
C ALA A 721 0.48 -23.40 -3.57
N ILE A 722 0.53 -23.21 -4.89
CA ILE A 722 1.48 -22.32 -5.54
C ILE A 722 0.75 -21.50 -6.60
N TYR A 723 1.11 -20.22 -6.74
CA TYR A 723 0.55 -19.39 -7.79
C TYR A 723 1.11 -19.81 -9.17
N ASP A 724 0.22 -20.07 -10.10
CA ASP A 724 0.55 -20.36 -11.49
C ASP A 724 0.30 -19.11 -12.35
N PRO A 725 1.37 -18.40 -12.78
CA PRO A 725 1.22 -17.19 -13.57
C PRO A 725 0.61 -17.44 -14.96
N GLU A 726 0.70 -18.66 -15.50
CA GLU A 726 0.15 -18.99 -16.82
C GLU A 726 -1.38 -19.13 -16.79
N LYS A 727 -1.92 -19.44 -15.61
CA LYS A 727 -3.37 -19.64 -15.41
C LYS A 727 -4.03 -18.53 -14.61
N ASP A 728 -3.24 -17.59 -14.10
CA ASP A 728 -3.67 -16.54 -13.19
C ASP A 728 -4.56 -17.10 -12.06
N SER A 729 -4.08 -18.16 -11.43
CA SER A 729 -4.81 -18.91 -10.42
C SER A 729 -3.82 -19.68 -9.54
N TYR A 730 -4.23 -20.06 -8.34
CA TYR A 730 -3.40 -20.92 -7.50
C TYR A 730 -3.66 -22.38 -7.86
N MET A 731 -2.58 -23.11 -8.06
CA MET A 731 -2.61 -24.55 -8.15
C MET A 731 -2.57 -25.12 -6.73
N ILE A 732 -3.69 -25.64 -6.24
CA ILE A 732 -3.75 -26.45 -5.02
C ILE A 732 -3.33 -27.87 -5.38
N TYR A 733 -2.36 -28.42 -4.68
CA TYR A 733 -1.85 -29.77 -4.89
C TYR A 733 -1.86 -30.57 -3.59
N PHE A 734 -2.16 -31.86 -3.69
CA PHE A 734 -2.40 -32.74 -2.54
C PHE A 734 -2.18 -34.20 -2.91
N ALA A 735 -1.88 -35.04 -1.92
CA ALA A 735 -1.70 -36.47 -2.10
C ALA A 735 -3.04 -37.20 -1.95
N ALA A 736 -3.38 -38.09 -2.90
CA ALA A 736 -4.62 -38.84 -2.84
C ALA A 736 -4.43 -40.29 -3.31
N ARG A 737 -5.29 -41.17 -2.79
CA ARG A 737 -5.41 -42.56 -3.23
C ARG A 737 -6.84 -42.82 -3.64
N VAL A 738 -7.02 -43.46 -4.80
CA VAL A 738 -8.33 -43.78 -5.37
C VAL A 738 -8.41 -45.30 -5.57
N PRO A 739 -8.83 -46.05 -4.53
CA PRO A 739 -8.90 -47.51 -4.60
C PRO A 739 -9.66 -48.01 -5.83
N GLY A 740 -9.09 -49.01 -6.52
CA GLY A 740 -9.64 -49.56 -7.76
C GLY A 740 -9.29 -48.77 -9.03
N ARG A 741 -8.76 -47.55 -8.91
CA ARG A 741 -8.16 -46.80 -10.02
C ARG A 741 -6.63 -46.79 -9.94
N ASP A 742 -6.10 -46.29 -8.83
CA ASP A 742 -4.69 -46.38 -8.48
C ASP A 742 -4.60 -46.61 -6.96
N ASN A 743 -4.01 -47.74 -6.58
CA ASN A 743 -3.90 -48.13 -5.17
C ASN A 743 -2.70 -47.45 -4.47
N ARG A 744 -1.94 -46.63 -5.20
CA ARG A 744 -0.88 -45.77 -4.64
C ARG A 744 -1.48 -44.47 -4.14
N THR A 745 -0.83 -43.87 -3.15
CA THR A 745 -1.04 -42.46 -2.79
C THR A 745 -0.06 -41.62 -3.61
N ILE A 746 -0.59 -40.79 -4.51
CA ILE A 746 0.19 -40.00 -5.48
C ILE A 746 -0.37 -38.57 -5.56
N MET A 747 0.36 -37.69 -6.25
CA MET A 747 0.07 -36.25 -6.24
C MET A 747 -0.95 -35.87 -7.29
N TYR A 748 -1.97 -35.12 -6.88
CA TYR A 748 -2.97 -34.49 -7.72
C TYR A 748 -2.95 -32.97 -7.55
N TYR A 749 -3.50 -32.25 -8.51
CA TYR A 749 -3.68 -30.80 -8.43
C TYR A 749 -5.02 -30.34 -9.01
N ALA A 750 -5.48 -29.16 -8.57
CA ALA A 750 -6.59 -28.43 -9.15
C ALA A 750 -6.37 -26.92 -8.95
N TYR A 751 -6.97 -26.10 -9.81
CA TYR A 751 -6.89 -24.65 -9.67
C TYR A 751 -7.99 -24.10 -8.77
N SER A 752 -7.66 -23.03 -8.05
CA SER A 752 -8.60 -22.24 -7.26
C SER A 752 -8.14 -20.77 -7.23
N LYS A 753 -9.05 -19.85 -7.54
CA LYS A 753 -8.78 -18.41 -7.45
C LYS A 753 -8.92 -17.85 -6.04
N ASN A 754 -9.82 -18.41 -5.24
CA ASN A 754 -10.23 -17.83 -3.96
C ASN A 754 -9.99 -18.72 -2.74
N MET A 755 -9.38 -19.90 -2.92
CA MET A 755 -9.11 -20.90 -1.88
C MET A 755 -10.35 -21.46 -1.16
N GLN A 756 -11.58 -21.14 -1.58
CA GLN A 756 -12.80 -21.67 -0.95
C GLN A 756 -13.39 -22.88 -1.69
N LYS A 757 -13.05 -23.05 -2.98
CA LYS A 757 -13.49 -24.16 -3.83
C LYS A 757 -12.44 -24.46 -4.90
N LEU A 758 -12.53 -25.62 -5.53
CA LEU A 758 -11.78 -25.90 -6.76
C LEU A 758 -12.56 -25.38 -7.97
N ASP A 759 -11.87 -24.62 -8.83
CA ASP A 759 -12.38 -24.12 -10.11
C ASP A 759 -12.18 -25.13 -11.24
N THR A 760 -11.25 -26.07 -11.07
CA THR A 760 -11.04 -27.20 -12.00
C THR A 760 -11.16 -28.53 -11.28
N ALA A 761 -11.50 -29.59 -12.03
CA ALA A 761 -11.46 -30.95 -11.50
C ALA A 761 -10.01 -31.37 -11.19
N PRO A 762 -9.75 -32.14 -10.13
CA PRO A 762 -8.41 -32.66 -9.83
C PRO A 762 -7.84 -33.50 -10.97
N GLN A 763 -6.57 -33.24 -11.30
CA GLN A 763 -5.78 -33.94 -12.32
C GLN A 763 -4.50 -34.51 -11.70
N LEU A 764 -3.93 -35.53 -12.34
CA LEU A 764 -2.67 -36.10 -11.89
C LEU A 764 -1.55 -35.06 -12.03
N LEU A 765 -0.88 -34.73 -10.92
CA LEU A 765 0.31 -33.87 -10.92
C LEU A 765 1.57 -34.69 -11.14
N PHE A 766 1.73 -35.75 -10.35
CA PHE A 766 2.94 -36.56 -10.36
C PHE A 766 2.70 -37.96 -9.77
N ALA A 767 3.26 -38.96 -10.44
CA ALA A 767 3.36 -40.33 -9.96
C ALA A 767 4.75 -40.88 -10.30
N PRO A 768 5.50 -41.42 -9.32
CA PRO A 768 6.79 -42.06 -9.59
C PRO A 768 6.66 -43.21 -10.60
N SER A 769 7.57 -43.26 -11.58
CA SER A 769 7.59 -44.27 -12.64
C SER A 769 7.93 -45.67 -12.12
N ASN A 770 8.62 -45.75 -10.98
CA ASN A 770 8.98 -46.99 -10.29
C ASN A 770 7.79 -47.66 -9.54
N GLY A 771 6.59 -47.07 -9.58
CA GLY A 771 5.41 -47.63 -8.94
C GLY A 771 5.28 -47.33 -7.45
N ASN A 772 6.16 -46.50 -6.87
CA ASN A 772 6.07 -46.08 -5.46
C ASN A 772 5.01 -44.97 -5.24
N ASP A 773 4.66 -44.78 -3.97
CA ASP A 773 3.86 -43.65 -3.50
C ASP A 773 4.65 -42.33 -3.53
N ALA A 774 3.93 -41.21 -3.66
CA ALA A 774 4.45 -39.85 -3.49
C ALA A 774 3.46 -39.03 -2.67
N ILE A 775 3.89 -38.57 -1.49
CA ILE A 775 3.05 -37.79 -0.56
C ILE A 775 3.80 -36.58 0.00
N ASP A 776 3.07 -35.72 0.70
CA ASP A 776 3.61 -34.61 1.49
C ASP A 776 4.49 -33.65 0.66
N SER A 777 4.10 -33.33 -0.56
CA SER A 777 4.96 -32.52 -1.43
C SER A 777 5.04 -31.06 -1.01
N ASP A 778 6.20 -30.44 -1.28
CA ASP A 778 6.42 -29.00 -1.26
C ASP A 778 7.07 -28.57 -2.59
N ILE A 779 6.54 -27.50 -3.21
CA ILE A 779 6.94 -27.02 -4.54
C ILE A 779 7.52 -25.61 -4.43
N ILE A 780 8.78 -25.48 -4.81
CA ILE A 780 9.49 -24.20 -4.86
C ILE A 780 9.70 -23.77 -6.31
N PHE A 781 9.30 -22.53 -6.65
CA PHE A 781 9.62 -21.91 -7.94
C PHE A 781 10.85 -21.01 -7.79
N GLN A 782 11.94 -21.36 -8.47
CA GLN A 782 13.18 -20.60 -8.46
C GLN A 782 13.89 -20.71 -9.80
N ASN A 783 14.46 -19.62 -10.30
CA ASN A 783 15.21 -19.59 -11.57
C ASN A 783 14.43 -20.17 -12.76
N ASN A 784 13.15 -19.79 -12.88
CA ASN A 784 12.23 -20.24 -13.93
C ASN A 784 12.03 -21.78 -13.98
N LYS A 785 12.12 -22.44 -12.82
CA LYS A 785 11.99 -23.88 -12.69
C LYS A 785 11.25 -24.23 -11.39
N TYR A 786 10.44 -25.29 -11.45
CA TYR A 786 9.71 -25.82 -10.30
C TYR A 786 10.45 -27.03 -9.72
N TYR A 787 10.72 -27.00 -8.42
CA TYR A 787 11.36 -28.06 -7.64
C TYR A 787 10.32 -28.62 -6.68
N MET A 788 9.88 -29.86 -6.92
CA MET A 788 8.97 -30.57 -6.02
C MET A 788 9.75 -31.56 -5.17
N TYR A 789 9.67 -31.39 -3.87
CA TYR A 789 10.20 -32.33 -2.89
C TYR A 789 9.04 -33.16 -2.36
N TYR A 790 9.16 -34.47 -2.42
CA TYR A 790 8.08 -35.35 -2.02
C TYR A 790 8.62 -36.53 -1.22
N LYS A 791 7.80 -37.07 -0.33
CA LYS A 791 8.13 -38.25 0.47
C LYS A 791 7.77 -39.52 -0.30
N ASN A 792 8.74 -40.41 -0.45
CA ASN A 792 8.53 -41.77 -0.90
C ASN A 792 8.14 -42.66 0.30
N GLU A 793 6.91 -43.17 0.28
CA GLU A 793 6.35 -43.90 1.41
C GLU A 793 6.93 -45.32 1.58
N THR A 794 7.57 -45.86 0.55
CA THR A 794 8.20 -47.20 0.57
C THR A 794 9.47 -47.20 1.42
N ASN A 795 10.35 -46.22 1.22
CA ASN A 795 11.66 -46.15 1.91
C ASN A 795 11.77 -45.00 2.94
N LYS A 796 10.71 -44.20 3.09
CA LYS A 796 10.58 -43.07 4.03
C LYS A 796 11.65 -41.98 3.79
N ARG A 797 11.92 -41.66 2.52
CA ARG A 797 12.91 -40.65 2.10
C ARG A 797 12.30 -39.53 1.27
N ILE A 798 12.97 -38.38 1.24
CA ILE A 798 12.59 -37.25 0.40
C ILE A 798 13.31 -37.31 -0.94
N TYR A 799 12.54 -37.20 -2.01
CA TYR A 799 13.01 -37.17 -3.39
C TYR A 799 12.69 -35.82 -4.04
N LEU A 800 13.55 -35.42 -4.97
CA LEU A 800 13.38 -34.24 -5.80
C LEU A 800 12.85 -34.65 -7.17
N ALA A 801 11.80 -33.97 -7.63
CA ALA A 801 11.35 -33.94 -9.01
C ALA A 801 11.31 -32.50 -9.52
N THR A 802 11.41 -32.28 -10.83
CA THR A 802 11.39 -30.93 -11.40
C THR A 802 10.52 -30.79 -12.64
N ALA A 803 10.00 -29.58 -12.87
CA ALA A 803 9.18 -29.23 -14.03
C ALA A 803 9.48 -27.80 -14.52
N SER A 804 9.05 -27.50 -15.75
CA SER A 804 9.10 -26.14 -16.33
C SER A 804 7.81 -25.34 -16.11
N HIS A 805 6.70 -26.01 -15.78
CA HIS A 805 5.40 -25.39 -15.50
C HIS A 805 4.90 -25.88 -14.13
N ALA A 806 4.07 -25.09 -13.46
CA ALA A 806 3.52 -25.44 -12.14
C ALA A 806 2.75 -26.77 -12.18
N SER A 807 1.96 -26.99 -13.23
CA SER A 807 1.17 -28.22 -13.44
C SER A 807 1.97 -29.41 -13.98
N GLY A 808 3.30 -29.29 -14.07
CA GLY A 808 4.17 -30.34 -14.60
C GLY A 808 4.31 -30.34 -16.13
N PRO A 809 4.71 -31.47 -16.73
CA PRO A 809 5.01 -32.74 -16.08
C PRO A 809 6.26 -32.67 -15.19
N TYR A 810 6.20 -33.31 -14.02
CA TYR A 810 7.34 -33.44 -13.11
C TYR A 810 8.17 -34.68 -13.44
N SER A 811 9.50 -34.51 -13.50
CA SER A 811 10.46 -35.59 -13.70
C SER A 811 11.31 -35.79 -12.44
N GLU A 812 11.30 -37.00 -11.88
CA GLU A 812 12.14 -37.36 -10.73
C GLU A 812 13.63 -37.27 -11.07
N ILE A 813 14.40 -36.69 -10.16
CA ILE A 813 15.84 -36.46 -10.30
C ILE A 813 16.63 -37.40 -9.40
N LYS A 814 16.43 -37.31 -8.08
CA LYS A 814 17.18 -38.10 -7.08
C LYS A 814 16.57 -38.01 -5.69
N GLN A 815 16.99 -38.92 -4.80
CA GLN A 815 16.83 -38.74 -3.35
C GLN A 815 17.67 -37.54 -2.87
N VAL A 816 17.09 -36.70 -2.01
CA VAL A 816 17.78 -35.53 -1.41
C VAL A 816 17.87 -35.60 0.11
N SER A 817 17.03 -36.40 0.79
CA SER A 817 17.19 -36.60 2.23
C SER A 817 18.45 -37.42 2.52
N GLU A 818 19.33 -36.90 3.37
CA GLU A 818 20.57 -37.57 3.78
C GLU A 818 20.35 -38.47 5.01
N GLY A 819 21.28 -39.41 5.21
CA GLY A 819 21.29 -40.31 6.37
C GLY A 819 20.30 -41.48 6.28
N ASN A 820 20.17 -42.24 7.38
CA ASN A 820 19.34 -43.45 7.46
C ASN A 820 18.03 -43.28 8.25
N ILE A 821 17.65 -42.04 8.59
CA ILE A 821 16.41 -41.74 9.34
C ILE A 821 15.21 -41.58 8.39
N GLY A 822 14.11 -42.28 8.68
CA GLY A 822 12.85 -42.09 7.98
C GLY A 822 12.21 -40.73 8.32
N VAL A 823 11.81 -39.97 7.30
CA VAL A 823 11.28 -38.59 7.42
C VAL A 823 10.02 -38.40 6.57
N GLU A 824 9.20 -37.41 6.93
CA GLU A 824 7.99 -36.98 6.21
C GLU A 824 7.81 -35.46 6.23
N GLY A 825 6.82 -34.93 5.49
CA GLY A 825 6.51 -33.50 5.50
C GLY A 825 7.70 -32.59 5.22
N PRO A 826 8.41 -32.71 4.07
CA PRO A 826 9.43 -31.74 3.69
C PRO A 826 8.82 -30.35 3.61
N ASN A 827 9.38 -29.42 4.36
CA ASN A 827 9.10 -27.99 4.27
C ASN A 827 10.39 -27.25 3.93
N ILE A 828 10.40 -26.52 2.81
CA ILE A 828 11.56 -25.81 2.30
C ILE A 828 11.33 -24.31 2.44
N TYR A 829 12.21 -23.63 3.18
CA TYR A 829 12.16 -22.18 3.36
C TYR A 829 13.54 -21.56 3.24
N GLN A 830 13.58 -20.33 2.75
CA GLN A 830 14.83 -19.58 2.63
C GLN A 830 15.21 -18.98 3.97
N LEU A 831 16.49 -19.11 4.33
CA LEU A 831 17.05 -18.42 5.47
C LEU A 831 17.29 -16.95 5.07
N GLN A 832 16.44 -16.07 5.58
CA GLN A 832 16.45 -14.62 5.38
C GLN A 832 17.85 -14.04 5.54
N GLY A 833 18.22 -13.15 4.62
CA GLY A 833 19.56 -12.55 4.56
C GLY A 833 20.67 -13.49 4.06
N THR A 834 20.33 -14.67 3.55
CA THR A 834 21.29 -15.63 2.97
C THR A 834 20.77 -16.26 1.67
N ASN A 835 21.67 -16.88 0.91
CA ASN A 835 21.31 -17.74 -0.23
C ASN A 835 21.03 -19.20 0.19
N LYS A 836 20.96 -19.48 1.49
CA LYS A 836 20.70 -20.81 2.02
C LYS A 836 19.20 -21.06 2.10
N TRP A 837 18.84 -22.30 1.83
CA TRP A 837 17.51 -22.87 2.03
C TRP A 837 17.62 -23.98 3.05
N LEU A 838 16.64 -24.06 3.94
CA LEU A 838 16.50 -25.14 4.90
C LEU A 838 15.35 -26.03 4.44
N MET A 839 15.60 -27.34 4.40
CA MET A 839 14.56 -28.35 4.36
C MET A 839 14.41 -28.91 5.76
N MET A 840 13.25 -28.69 6.34
CA MET A 840 12.84 -29.23 7.62
C MET A 840 11.89 -30.41 7.38
N SER A 841 12.12 -31.55 8.02
CA SER A 841 11.30 -32.75 7.83
C SER A 841 11.01 -33.44 9.15
N ASP A 842 9.80 -33.96 9.29
CA ASP A 842 9.30 -34.62 10.49
C ASP A 842 9.85 -36.05 10.57
N ALA A 843 10.69 -36.34 11.57
CA ALA A 843 11.12 -37.70 11.90
C ALA A 843 10.28 -38.23 13.07
N TYR A 844 8.95 -38.15 12.95
CA TYR A 844 7.98 -38.42 14.02
C TYR A 844 8.22 -39.74 14.77
N GLY A 845 8.65 -40.81 14.07
CA GLY A 845 8.95 -42.10 14.68
C GLY A 845 10.10 -42.07 15.70
N ASN A 846 10.93 -41.02 15.64
CA ASN A 846 12.02 -40.74 16.56
C ASN A 846 11.74 -39.53 17.48
N GLY A 847 10.61 -38.83 17.30
CA GLY A 847 10.17 -37.73 18.15
C GLY A 847 10.90 -36.40 17.96
N TYR A 848 11.51 -36.15 16.80
CA TYR A 848 12.18 -34.88 16.49
C TYR A 848 12.14 -34.54 14.99
N TYR A 849 12.51 -33.30 14.65
CA TYR A 849 12.67 -32.84 13.27
C TYR A 849 14.12 -32.91 12.79
N VAL A 850 14.30 -33.25 11.52
CA VAL A 850 15.60 -33.21 10.83
C VAL A 850 15.66 -31.96 9.97
N MET A 851 16.76 -31.21 10.06
CA MET A 851 17.05 -30.09 9.15
C MET A 851 18.21 -30.42 8.22
N GLN A 852 18.06 -30.05 6.95
CA GLN A 852 19.12 -30.06 5.95
C GLN A 852 19.22 -28.68 5.29
N GLU A 853 20.40 -28.27 4.87
CA GLU A 853 20.64 -27.00 4.18
C GLU A 853 21.07 -27.22 2.72
N THR A 854 20.72 -26.28 1.85
CA THR A 854 21.18 -26.22 0.46
C THR A 854 21.35 -24.76 0.01
N THR A 855 22.11 -24.52 -1.05
CA THR A 855 22.20 -23.22 -1.74
C THR A 855 21.72 -23.28 -3.19
N ASP A 856 21.39 -24.47 -3.69
CA ASP A 856 21.07 -24.70 -5.10
C ASP A 856 19.76 -25.47 -5.32
N LEU A 857 19.04 -25.82 -4.24
CA LEU A 857 17.78 -26.59 -4.28
C LEU A 857 17.94 -28.01 -4.90
N VAL A 858 19.17 -28.52 -4.94
CA VAL A 858 19.47 -29.84 -5.52
C VAL A 858 20.35 -30.66 -4.60
N ASN A 859 21.31 -30.04 -3.93
CA ASN A 859 22.29 -30.70 -3.09
C ASN A 859 22.08 -30.25 -1.64
N PHE A 860 21.46 -31.13 -0.85
CA PHE A 860 21.18 -30.91 0.56
C PHE A 860 22.24 -31.55 1.44
N LYS A 861 22.59 -30.88 2.54
CA LYS A 861 23.52 -31.35 3.55
C LYS A 861 22.85 -31.34 4.92
N THR A 862 23.08 -32.38 5.70
CA THR A 862 22.55 -32.51 7.06
C THR A 862 23.08 -31.39 7.95
N VAL A 863 22.16 -30.65 8.59
CA VAL A 863 22.51 -29.67 9.62
C VAL A 863 22.78 -30.43 10.92
N ASN A 864 23.82 -30.02 11.66
CA ASN A 864 24.16 -30.66 12.93
C ASN A 864 22.96 -30.59 13.90
N ARG A 865 22.54 -31.74 14.45
CA ARG A 865 21.37 -31.82 15.35
C ARG A 865 21.47 -30.88 16.55
N ASN A 866 22.68 -30.56 17.02
CA ASN A 866 22.90 -29.68 18.16
C ASN A 866 22.83 -28.17 17.82
N SER A 867 22.69 -27.80 16.54
CA SER A 867 22.64 -26.38 16.11
C SER A 867 21.23 -25.87 15.81
N TYR A 868 20.20 -26.67 16.09
CA TYR A 868 18.80 -26.28 15.98
C TYR A 868 17.99 -26.92 17.12
N SER A 869 16.89 -26.28 17.52
CA SER A 869 16.11 -26.74 18.67
C SER A 869 14.63 -26.43 18.55
N PHE A 870 13.82 -27.29 19.16
CA PHE A 870 12.39 -27.10 19.36
C PHE A 870 12.12 -27.33 20.85
N ASN A 871 11.40 -26.43 21.53
CA ASN A 871 10.93 -26.65 22.91
C ASN A 871 9.61 -27.44 22.99
N PHE A 872 9.24 -28.10 21.89
CA PHE A 872 8.00 -28.83 21.66
C PHE A 872 8.27 -29.97 20.67
N THR A 873 7.29 -30.86 20.50
CA THR A 873 7.35 -31.97 19.53
C THR A 873 6.26 -31.78 18.48
N PRO A 874 6.54 -31.01 17.42
CA PRO A 874 5.60 -30.82 16.33
C PRO A 874 5.42 -32.11 15.52
N ARG A 875 4.34 -32.16 14.75
CA ARG A 875 4.17 -33.03 13.59
C ARG A 875 3.88 -32.19 12.36
N HIS A 876 4.27 -32.72 11.20
CA HIS A 876 4.14 -32.14 9.85
C HIS A 876 3.56 -30.72 9.82
N GLY A 877 4.41 -29.75 9.45
CA GLY A 877 4.04 -28.34 9.45
C GLY A 877 4.80 -27.54 8.40
N TYR A 878 4.56 -26.23 8.38
CA TYR A 878 5.10 -25.34 7.36
C TYR A 878 5.67 -24.04 7.95
N VAL A 879 6.80 -23.57 7.42
CA VAL A 879 7.47 -22.33 7.86
C VAL A 879 7.28 -21.22 6.85
N ILE A 880 6.89 -20.03 7.33
CA ILE A 880 6.86 -18.79 6.55
C ILE A 880 7.71 -17.70 7.20
N PRO A 881 8.30 -16.78 6.41
CA PRO A 881 8.93 -15.58 6.96
C PRO A 881 7.88 -14.61 7.50
N ILE A 882 8.19 -13.95 8.62
CA ILE A 882 7.40 -12.87 9.23
C ILE A 882 8.33 -11.73 9.67
N ASN A 883 7.79 -10.51 9.76
CA ASN A 883 8.53 -9.35 10.26
C ASN A 883 8.42 -9.20 11.80
N SER A 884 9.20 -8.28 12.38
CA SER A 884 9.20 -8.05 13.84
C SER A 884 7.84 -7.62 14.41
N SER A 885 7.04 -6.85 13.65
CA SER A 885 5.70 -6.43 14.08
C SER A 885 4.76 -7.63 14.16
N GLN A 886 4.78 -8.51 13.15
CA GLN A 886 4.01 -9.75 13.13
C GLN A 886 4.47 -10.71 14.23
N TYR A 887 5.77 -10.84 14.46
CA TYR A 887 6.33 -11.65 15.54
C TYR A 887 5.84 -11.16 16.92
N ASN A 888 5.89 -9.84 17.16
CA ASN A 888 5.41 -9.25 18.41
C ASN A 888 3.89 -9.36 18.55
N ALA A 889 3.11 -9.15 17.49
CA ALA A 889 1.66 -9.32 17.51
C ALA A 889 1.25 -10.77 17.83
N LEU A 890 1.93 -11.75 17.23
CA LEU A 890 1.70 -13.17 17.52
C LEU A 890 2.09 -13.53 18.96
N LEU A 891 3.15 -12.92 19.52
CA LEU A 891 3.51 -13.10 20.92
C LEU A 891 2.48 -12.49 21.88
N SER A 892 1.96 -11.31 21.55
CA SER A 892 0.92 -10.65 22.35
C SER A 892 -0.38 -11.44 22.34
N ALA A 893 -0.77 -11.98 21.17
CA ALA A 893 -1.97 -12.81 21.05
C ALA A 893 -1.81 -14.19 21.71
N TYR A 894 -0.61 -14.77 21.65
CA TYR A 894 -0.33 -16.15 22.07
C TYR A 894 0.93 -16.26 22.94
N PRO A 895 0.92 -15.70 24.17
CA PRO A 895 2.09 -15.61 25.01
C PRO A 895 2.61 -16.98 25.47
N SER A 896 3.94 -17.09 25.58
CA SER A 896 4.65 -18.28 26.05
C SER A 896 5.82 -17.90 26.95
N ASN A 897 6.07 -18.72 27.97
CA ASN A 897 7.20 -18.51 28.87
C ASN A 897 8.55 -18.59 28.13
N GLY A 898 9.42 -17.61 28.36
CA GLY A 898 10.79 -17.61 27.83
C GLY A 898 10.93 -17.21 26.36
N ILE A 899 9.91 -16.56 25.78
CA ILE A 899 10.00 -15.87 24.49
C ILE A 899 9.84 -14.37 24.74
N ALA A 900 10.85 -13.58 24.39
CA ALA A 900 10.82 -12.13 24.52
C ALA A 900 10.34 -11.49 23.22
N PRO A 901 9.61 -10.35 23.29
CA PRO A 901 9.39 -9.49 22.14
C PRO A 901 10.71 -9.08 21.50
N LEU A 902 10.71 -8.89 20.19
CA LEU A 902 11.81 -8.23 19.51
C LEU A 902 11.71 -6.74 19.82
N ASN A 903 12.73 -6.20 20.50
CA ASN A 903 12.82 -4.78 20.75
C ASN A 903 12.87 -4.03 19.42
N TYR A 904 11.95 -3.07 19.24
CA TYR A 904 12.19 -2.00 18.27
C TYR A 904 13.49 -1.33 18.67
N ALA A 905 14.47 -1.27 17.76
CA ALA A 905 15.69 -0.55 18.00
C ALA A 905 15.41 0.95 17.97
N VAL A 906 14.85 1.49 19.06
CA VAL A 906 15.01 2.90 19.43
C VAL A 906 15.93 2.89 20.64
N LYS A 907 17.17 3.34 20.44
CA LYS A 907 18.15 3.49 21.52
C LYS A 907 18.13 4.95 21.99
N PRO A 908 17.73 5.25 23.23
CA PRO A 908 17.97 6.56 23.83
C PRO A 908 19.45 6.72 24.21
N SER A 909 19.97 7.92 23.97
CA SER A 909 21.33 8.33 24.32
C SER A 909 21.49 8.48 25.85
N THR A 910 22.50 7.83 26.42
CA THR A 910 22.83 7.86 27.85
C THR A 910 23.65 9.10 28.23
N THR A 911 23.15 9.91 29.16
CA THR A 911 23.98 10.86 29.93
C THR A 911 24.27 10.27 31.32
N THR A 912 25.53 10.36 31.71
CA THR A 912 26.11 9.76 32.92
C THR A 912 25.84 10.60 34.15
N THR A 913 25.41 10.03 35.28
CA THR A 913 25.75 10.56 36.62
C THR A 913 25.86 9.44 37.67
N ILE A 914 26.65 9.73 38.70
CA ILE A 914 27.48 8.85 39.51
C ILE A 914 26.75 8.23 40.71
N LYS A 915 27.15 7.00 41.03
CA LYS A 915 26.86 6.16 42.22
C LYS A 915 26.69 6.91 43.55
N LYS A 916 25.80 6.40 44.41
CA LYS A 916 26.23 5.95 45.76
C LYS A 916 25.35 4.84 46.36
N THR A 917 26.04 3.80 46.77
CA THR A 917 25.65 2.56 47.47
C THR A 917 25.09 2.83 48.88
N MET A 918 24.17 1.99 49.37
CA MET A 918 24.36 1.19 50.60
C MET A 918 23.24 0.14 50.85
N THR A 919 23.71 -1.11 50.97
CA THR A 919 23.28 -2.29 51.76
C THR A 919 22.37 -1.99 52.99
N THR A 920 21.46 -2.85 53.48
CA THR A 920 21.68 -4.24 53.96
C THR A 920 20.36 -4.94 54.45
N THR A 921 20.23 -6.26 54.22
CA THR A 921 19.64 -7.37 55.07
C THR A 921 18.15 -7.44 55.53
N ILE A 922 17.34 -8.34 54.89
CA ILE A 922 16.75 -9.66 55.32
C ILE A 922 16.52 -9.89 56.84
N PRO A 923 15.44 -10.55 57.43
CA PRO A 923 14.69 -11.78 56.98
C PRO A 923 13.18 -12.03 57.37
N THR A 924 12.53 -12.92 56.59
CA THR A 924 11.61 -14.07 56.86
C THR A 924 10.55 -14.12 58.01
N THR A 925 9.34 -14.66 57.71
CA THR A 925 8.80 -16.01 58.15
C THR A 925 7.28 -16.27 58.01
N SER A 926 6.90 -17.10 57.04
CA SER A 926 5.71 -17.99 56.94
C SER A 926 4.31 -17.64 57.52
N LYS A 927 3.28 -17.70 56.63
CA LYS A 927 2.25 -18.77 56.46
C LYS A 927 0.75 -18.43 56.71
N LYS A 928 -0.03 -18.82 55.69
CA LYS A 928 -1.19 -19.77 55.66
C LYS A 928 -2.60 -19.21 55.46
N THR A 929 -3.09 -19.53 54.26
CA THR A 929 -4.46 -19.67 53.73
C THR A 929 -5.47 -20.32 54.67
N THR A 930 -6.73 -19.86 54.66
CA THR A 930 -7.93 -20.74 54.66
C THR A 930 -9.14 -20.00 54.06
N THR A 931 -9.83 -20.69 53.15
CA THR A 931 -11.03 -20.29 52.39
C THR A 931 -12.31 -20.57 53.19
N THR A 932 -13.32 -19.70 53.10
CA THR A 932 -14.72 -20.12 53.31
C THR A 932 -15.68 -19.29 52.45
N VAL A 933 -16.55 -19.99 51.73
CA VAL A 933 -17.64 -19.46 50.90
C VAL A 933 -18.90 -19.32 51.75
N GLN A 934 -19.63 -18.21 51.63
CA GLN A 934 -21.07 -18.17 51.93
C GLN A 934 -21.85 -17.15 51.09
N ALA A 935 -23.15 -17.41 51.00
CA ALA A 935 -24.08 -17.02 49.96
C ALA A 935 -24.69 -15.61 50.05
N GLN A 936 -25.22 -15.18 48.90
CA GLN A 936 -25.92 -13.95 48.57
C GLN A 936 -27.20 -13.66 49.38
N PRO A 937 -27.49 -12.37 49.66
CA PRO A 937 -28.84 -11.86 49.84
C PRO A 937 -29.29 -10.97 48.66
N THR A 938 -30.58 -11.07 48.33
CA THR A 938 -31.33 -10.32 47.34
C THR A 938 -31.55 -8.85 47.72
N HIS A 939 -31.18 -7.91 46.84
CA HIS A 939 -31.65 -6.52 46.85
C HIS A 939 -32.11 -6.09 45.45
N THR A 940 -33.33 -5.58 45.36
CA THR A 940 -33.87 -4.84 44.22
C THR A 940 -33.35 -3.40 44.26
N THR A 941 -32.45 -3.04 43.34
CA THR A 941 -32.00 -1.67 43.07
C THR A 941 -32.36 -1.29 41.64
N THR A 942 -32.99 -0.13 41.47
CA THR A 942 -33.16 0.53 40.17
C THR A 942 -31.79 1.04 39.71
N TYR A 943 -31.30 0.52 38.59
CA TYR A 943 -30.03 0.92 37.98
C TYR A 943 -30.24 2.24 37.23
N SER A 944 -29.45 3.27 37.54
CA SER A 944 -29.33 4.45 36.66
C SER A 944 -28.09 4.31 35.77
N CYS A 945 -28.19 4.80 34.54
CA CYS A 945 -27.17 4.72 33.50
C CYS A 945 -27.35 5.89 32.52
N PHE A 946 -26.32 6.20 31.75
CA PHE A 946 -26.33 7.37 30.87
C PHE A 946 -27.43 7.32 29.80
N SER A 947 -27.86 6.12 29.36
CA SER A 947 -28.90 6.00 28.33
C SER A 947 -30.28 6.49 28.78
N GLU A 948 -30.60 6.37 30.08
CA GLU A 948 -31.85 6.90 30.65
C GLU A 948 -31.78 8.42 30.84
N GLU A 949 -30.63 8.97 31.26
CA GLU A 949 -30.42 10.41 31.43
C GLU A 949 -30.42 11.19 30.11
N LYS A 950 -29.82 10.58 29.07
CA LYS A 950 -29.70 11.17 27.73
C LYS A 950 -30.87 10.79 26.80
N LYS A 951 -31.85 10.02 27.31
CA LYS A 951 -33.05 9.55 26.56
C LYS A 951 -32.71 8.82 25.25
N LEU A 952 -31.66 7.99 25.26
CA LEU A 952 -31.12 7.32 24.08
C LEU A 952 -31.88 6.04 23.69
N GLY A 953 -32.89 5.62 24.46
CA GLY A 953 -33.80 4.53 24.10
C GLY A 953 -33.37 3.11 24.47
N TYR A 954 -32.21 2.95 25.14
CA TYR A 954 -31.72 1.67 25.64
C TYR A 954 -31.86 1.55 27.17
N PRO A 955 -32.22 0.39 27.73
CA PRO A 955 -32.30 0.18 29.19
C PRO A 955 -30.91 0.06 29.85
N CYS A 956 -30.83 0.22 31.17
CA CYS A 956 -29.59 -0.07 31.90
C CYS A 956 -29.31 -1.58 31.99
N CYS A 957 -28.03 -1.98 31.84
CA CYS A 957 -27.60 -3.35 32.04
C CYS A 957 -27.72 -3.76 33.51
N LYS A 958 -28.13 -5.00 33.76
CA LYS A 958 -28.10 -5.62 35.09
C LYS A 958 -26.71 -6.07 35.49
N TYR A 959 -25.86 -6.36 34.50
CA TYR A 959 -24.49 -6.83 34.70
C TYR A 959 -23.47 -5.85 34.11
N CYS A 960 -22.28 -5.80 34.71
CA CYS A 960 -21.25 -4.80 34.41
C CYS A 960 -20.26 -5.25 33.30
N THR A 961 -20.73 -6.02 32.33
CA THR A 961 -19.88 -6.54 31.24
C THR A 961 -19.92 -5.59 30.06
N ILE A 962 -18.81 -4.88 29.86
CA ILE A 962 -18.63 -3.94 28.76
C ILE A 962 -18.25 -4.72 27.50
N ILE A 963 -18.99 -4.50 26.43
CA ILE A 963 -18.79 -5.15 25.13
C ILE A 963 -18.36 -4.10 24.09
N GLU A 964 -18.74 -2.85 24.30
CA GLU A 964 -18.38 -1.71 23.46
C GLU A 964 -18.39 -0.42 24.30
N SER A 965 -17.55 0.54 23.95
CA SER A 965 -17.44 1.84 24.61
C SER A 965 -17.37 2.95 23.55
N ASP A 966 -18.10 4.03 23.75
CA ASP A 966 -18.06 5.21 22.89
C ASP A 966 -17.96 6.51 23.70
N SER A 967 -18.15 7.65 23.04
CA SER A 967 -18.11 8.98 23.66
C SER A 967 -19.27 9.29 24.62
N TYR A 968 -20.33 8.49 24.64
CA TYR A 968 -21.48 8.61 25.55
C TYR A 968 -21.36 7.70 26.78
N GLY A 969 -20.69 6.55 26.66
CA GLY A 969 -20.35 5.66 27.77
C GLY A 969 -20.15 4.21 27.36
N ASP A 970 -20.17 3.29 28.32
CA ASP A 970 -19.95 1.86 28.09
C ASP A 970 -21.28 1.09 27.91
N TYR A 971 -21.29 0.11 27.02
CA TYR A 971 -22.48 -0.68 26.68
C TYR A 971 -22.27 -2.17 26.87
N GLY A 972 -23.37 -2.85 27.17
CA GLY A 972 -23.47 -4.30 27.23
C GLY A 972 -24.62 -4.84 26.38
N VAL A 973 -24.72 -6.15 26.29
CA VAL A 973 -25.81 -6.84 25.58
C VAL A 973 -26.42 -7.89 26.51
N GLU A 974 -27.72 -7.76 26.75
CA GLU A 974 -28.50 -8.70 27.56
C GLU A 974 -29.76 -9.14 26.79
N ASN A 975 -30.06 -10.44 26.77
CA ASN A 975 -31.19 -11.01 26.03
C ASN A 975 -31.27 -10.59 24.54
N ASN A 976 -30.11 -10.49 23.88
CA ASN A 976 -29.97 -10.03 22.49
C ASN A 976 -30.43 -8.58 22.23
N ALA A 977 -30.46 -7.73 23.27
CA ALA A 977 -30.72 -6.30 23.14
C ALA A 977 -29.61 -5.48 23.81
N TRP A 978 -29.28 -4.33 23.21
CA TRP A 978 -28.30 -3.39 23.74
C TRP A 978 -28.81 -2.72 25.02
N CYS A 979 -27.93 -2.63 26.01
CA CYS A 979 -28.15 -1.92 27.26
C CYS A 979 -26.92 -1.06 27.58
N SER A 980 -27.09 0.00 28.37
CA SER A 980 -25.96 0.82 28.81
C SER A 980 -25.53 0.44 30.23
N ILE A 981 -24.22 0.47 30.49
CA ILE A 981 -23.66 -0.02 31.75
C ILE A 981 -24.02 0.95 32.88
N SER A 982 -24.55 0.41 33.98
CA SER A 982 -25.03 1.22 35.10
C SER A 982 -23.89 1.91 35.83
N TYR A 983 -24.13 3.13 36.32
CA TYR A 983 -23.17 3.85 37.16
C TYR A 983 -22.78 3.09 38.43
N ALA A 984 -23.67 2.22 38.94
CA ALA A 984 -23.38 1.33 40.07
C ALA A 984 -22.25 0.33 39.79
N CYS A 985 -21.93 0.07 38.52
CA CYS A 985 -20.76 -0.71 38.11
C CYS A 985 -19.43 0.02 38.37
N TYR A 986 -19.48 1.35 38.52
CA TYR A 986 -18.32 2.21 38.76
C TYR A 986 -18.25 2.71 40.21
N GLU A 987 -19.37 2.73 40.94
CA GLU A 987 -19.44 3.25 42.33
C GLU A 987 -18.99 2.26 43.43
N ASN A 988 -18.69 0.99 43.11
CA ASN A 988 -18.19 0.01 44.10
C ASN A 988 -16.65 -0.05 44.22
N GLN A 989 -15.94 1.04 43.92
CA GLN A 989 -14.47 1.12 43.99
C GLN A 989 -13.95 2.02 45.14
N ASN A 990 -14.74 2.32 46.19
CA ASN A 990 -14.34 3.32 47.20
C ASN A 990 -14.62 3.02 48.69
N GLN A 991 -14.64 1.76 49.13
CA GLN A 991 -14.48 1.43 50.56
C GLN A 991 -13.76 0.09 50.80
N ASP A 992 -12.42 0.11 50.85
CA ASP A 992 -11.61 -0.51 51.90
C ASP A 992 -10.11 -0.28 51.60
N GLN A 993 -9.57 0.79 52.19
CA GLN A 993 -8.14 1.11 52.14
C GLN A 993 -7.35 0.23 53.10
N ASP A 994 -6.61 -0.74 52.56
CA ASP A 994 -5.28 -1.19 53.05
C ASP A 994 -4.68 -2.35 52.22
N GLN A 995 -5.19 -2.58 51.00
CA GLN A 995 -4.67 -3.58 50.06
C GLN A 995 -4.71 -3.04 48.64
N VAL A 996 -3.67 -3.35 47.85
CA VAL A 996 -3.65 -3.15 46.39
C VAL A 996 -3.54 -4.54 45.77
N ASN A 997 -4.44 -4.87 44.84
CA ASN A 997 -4.50 -6.19 44.18
C ASN A 997 -4.59 -7.40 45.14
N GLY A 998 -5.20 -7.23 46.31
CA GLY A 998 -5.36 -8.30 47.31
C GLY A 998 -4.13 -8.56 48.20
N TYR A 999 -3.11 -7.70 48.14
CA TYR A 999 -1.90 -7.79 48.96
C TYR A 999 -1.77 -6.59 49.90
N SER A 1000 -1.45 -6.86 51.16
CA SER A 1000 -1.25 -5.82 52.18
C SER A 1000 0.12 -5.14 52.03
N TYR A 1001 0.26 -3.92 52.52
CA TYR A 1001 1.58 -3.27 52.60
C TYR A 1001 2.52 -4.00 53.57
N CYS A 1002 3.80 -4.07 53.19
CA CYS A 1002 4.87 -4.57 54.04
C CYS A 1002 4.98 -3.69 55.29
N LYS A 1003 4.96 -4.31 56.47
CA LYS A 1003 4.95 -3.61 57.78
C LYS A 1003 6.35 -3.41 58.36
N THR A 1004 7.31 -4.22 57.95
CA THR A 1004 8.63 -4.35 58.59
C THR A 1004 9.80 -4.44 57.61
N THR A 1005 9.62 -4.92 56.38
CA THR A 1005 10.64 -5.02 55.33
C THR A 1005 10.57 -3.86 54.36
N THR A 1006 11.74 -3.32 54.05
CA THR A 1006 11.96 -2.33 52.98
C THR A 1006 12.78 -2.92 51.83
N THR A 1007 13.05 -4.23 51.85
CA THR A 1007 13.85 -4.92 50.82
C THR A 1007 12.98 -5.36 49.66
N ILE A 1008 13.13 -4.68 48.53
CA ILE A 1008 12.44 -4.99 47.27
C ILE A 1008 13.02 -6.28 46.70
N VAL A 1009 12.18 -7.28 46.51
CA VAL A 1009 12.56 -8.61 45.98
C VAL A 1009 12.07 -8.86 44.56
N TYR A 1010 11.09 -8.06 44.13
CA TYR A 1010 10.55 -8.06 42.77
C TYR A 1010 9.90 -6.69 42.52
N THR A 1011 10.00 -6.19 41.29
CA THR A 1011 9.38 -4.91 40.90
C THR A 1011 8.69 -5.11 39.56
N ASP A 1012 7.42 -4.72 39.52
CA ASP A 1012 6.65 -4.46 38.31
C ASP A 1012 6.14 -3.01 38.38
N ASP A 1013 4.82 -2.78 38.36
CA ASP A 1013 4.18 -1.48 38.53
C ASP A 1013 4.20 -1.00 40.00
N VAL A 1014 4.47 -1.88 40.97
CA VAL A 1014 4.75 -1.53 42.38
C VAL A 1014 5.97 -2.28 42.91
N ASN A 1015 6.52 -1.81 44.03
CA ASN A 1015 7.64 -2.47 44.67
C ASN A 1015 7.16 -3.58 45.60
N TRP A 1016 7.56 -4.81 45.32
CA TRP A 1016 7.14 -5.97 46.10
C TRP A 1016 8.19 -6.39 47.11
N GLY A 1017 7.74 -6.58 48.34
CA GLY A 1017 8.47 -7.15 49.45
C GLY A 1017 7.90 -8.52 49.78
N VAL A 1018 8.68 -9.32 50.51
CA VAL A 1018 8.18 -10.57 51.08
C VAL A 1018 8.39 -10.50 52.59
N GLU A 1019 7.28 -10.42 53.32
CA GLU A 1019 7.22 -10.54 54.77
C GLU A 1019 6.48 -11.80 55.13
N ASN A 1020 6.98 -12.51 56.13
CA ASN A 1020 6.32 -13.71 56.59
C ASN A 1020 5.99 -14.76 55.49
N ASN A 1021 6.87 -14.89 54.48
CA ASN A 1021 6.71 -15.70 53.26
C ASN A 1021 5.43 -15.40 52.44
N ASP A 1022 4.78 -14.27 52.66
CA ASP A 1022 3.67 -13.78 51.87
C ASP A 1022 4.09 -12.49 51.15
N TRP A 1023 3.60 -12.30 49.93
CA TRP A 1023 3.89 -11.12 49.14
C TRP A 1023 3.19 -9.91 49.76
N CYS A 1024 3.93 -8.83 49.94
CA CYS A 1024 3.41 -7.57 50.44
C CYS A 1024 3.98 -6.43 49.60
N ILE A 1025 3.32 -5.27 49.61
CA ILE A 1025 3.75 -4.14 48.80
C ILE A 1025 4.59 -3.20 49.67
N ILE A 1026 5.82 -2.89 49.25
CA ILE A 1026 6.70 -1.98 49.99
C ILE A 1026 6.22 -0.56 49.77
N LYS A 1027 5.87 0.13 50.87
CA LYS A 1027 5.69 1.57 50.86
C LYS A 1027 7.02 2.23 50.55
N SER A 1028 7.27 2.56 49.29
CA SER A 1028 8.32 3.51 48.93
C SER A 1028 8.00 4.80 49.67
N SER A 1029 8.99 5.33 50.41
CA SER A 1029 8.89 6.65 51.01
C SER A 1029 8.46 7.63 49.93
N VAL A 1030 7.34 8.31 50.17
CA VAL A 1030 6.74 9.31 49.29
C VAL A 1030 7.84 10.28 48.86
N SER A 1031 8.36 10.11 47.64
CA SER A 1031 9.02 11.20 46.94
C SER A 1031 7.88 12.09 46.49
N THR A 1032 7.67 13.20 47.18
CA THR A 1032 6.81 14.27 46.68
C THR A 1032 7.41 14.72 45.35
N CYS A 1033 6.83 14.28 44.25
CA CYS A 1033 7.28 14.63 42.92
C CYS A 1033 7.10 16.14 42.75
N SER A 1034 8.19 16.85 42.44
CA SER A 1034 8.12 18.27 42.15
C SER A 1034 7.73 18.45 40.69
N CYS A 1035 6.66 19.19 40.46
CA CYS A 1035 6.19 19.49 39.12
C CYS A 1035 6.66 20.87 38.70
N TRP A 1036 7.71 20.88 37.87
CA TRP A 1036 8.39 22.10 37.47
C TRP A 1036 7.52 22.99 36.55
N SER A 1037 6.58 22.41 35.79
CA SER A 1037 5.71 23.13 34.85
C SER A 1037 4.66 24.02 35.50
N GLU A 1038 4.29 23.75 36.76
CA GLU A 1038 3.31 24.58 37.49
C GLU A 1038 3.81 26.02 37.65
N SER A 1039 5.13 26.19 37.81
CA SER A 1039 5.76 27.52 37.87
C SER A 1039 5.69 28.29 36.55
N LEU A 1040 5.44 27.60 35.44
CA LEU A 1040 5.24 28.15 34.10
C LEU A 1040 3.76 28.28 33.73
N GLY A 1041 2.84 27.94 34.65
CA GLY A 1041 1.39 28.05 34.46
C GLY A 1041 0.71 26.83 33.84
N TYR A 1042 1.40 25.70 33.74
CA TYR A 1042 0.89 24.46 33.14
C TYR A 1042 0.76 23.35 34.19
N PRO A 1043 -0.31 22.53 34.13
CA PRO A 1043 -0.54 21.45 35.08
C PRO A 1043 0.53 20.34 34.96
N CYS A 1044 0.52 19.39 35.87
CA CYS A 1044 1.38 18.22 35.84
C CYS A 1044 0.71 17.07 35.13
N CYS A 1045 1.47 16.30 34.37
CA CYS A 1045 0.93 15.08 33.79
C CYS A 1045 0.87 13.99 34.86
N HIS A 1046 -0.23 13.22 34.85
CA HIS A 1046 -0.39 12.04 35.70
C HIS A 1046 0.18 10.77 35.04
N HIS A 1047 0.65 10.91 33.79
CA HIS A 1047 1.40 9.91 33.04
C HIS A 1047 2.87 10.35 32.85
N GLN A 1048 3.74 9.40 32.48
CA GLN A 1048 5.18 9.64 32.26
C GLN A 1048 5.54 9.77 30.76
N ASP A 1049 4.55 9.74 29.87
CA ASP A 1049 4.77 9.83 28.42
C ASP A 1049 5.25 11.23 27.98
N ILE A 1050 6.53 11.30 27.63
CA ILE A 1050 7.17 12.50 27.10
C ILE A 1050 6.95 12.55 25.60
N ILE A 1051 6.24 13.56 25.14
CA ILE A 1051 5.97 13.81 23.71
C ILE A 1051 6.78 14.97 23.18
N TYR A 1052 7.33 15.81 24.06
CA TYR A 1052 8.18 16.93 23.69
C TYR A 1052 9.10 17.32 24.86
N THR A 1053 10.33 17.74 24.60
CA THR A 1053 11.27 18.18 25.65
C THR A 1053 11.95 19.45 25.20
N ASP A 1054 11.95 20.47 26.05
CA ASP A 1054 12.65 21.74 25.81
C ASP A 1054 13.65 22.07 26.93
N GLU A 1055 14.13 23.32 26.96
CA GLU A 1055 15.09 23.81 27.96
C GLU A 1055 14.51 23.86 29.39
N SER A 1056 13.18 23.86 29.53
CA SER A 1056 12.48 23.89 30.82
C SER A 1056 12.25 22.48 31.38
N GLY A 1057 12.00 21.50 30.51
CA GLY A 1057 11.90 20.09 30.90
C GLY A 1057 11.03 19.24 29.96
N PRO A 1058 10.75 17.97 30.35
CA PRO A 1058 9.96 17.03 29.55
C PRO A 1058 8.44 17.25 29.68
N TRP A 1059 7.77 17.50 28.56
CA TRP A 1059 6.34 17.81 28.46
C TRP A 1059 5.52 16.62 27.97
N GLY A 1060 4.30 16.49 28.50
CA GLY A 1060 3.25 15.56 28.11
C GLY A 1060 1.97 16.27 27.64
N LEU A 1061 1.02 15.50 27.09
CA LEU A 1061 -0.34 15.97 26.78
C LEU A 1061 -1.33 15.12 27.55
N GLU A 1062 -2.11 15.77 28.40
CA GLU A 1062 -3.22 15.14 29.11
C GLU A 1062 -4.48 15.99 28.89
N ASN A 1063 -5.61 15.36 28.53
CA ASN A 1063 -6.86 16.07 28.21
C ASN A 1063 -6.72 17.19 27.17
N ASN A 1064 -5.88 17.00 26.14
CA ASN A 1064 -5.59 18.00 25.10
C ASN A 1064 -4.90 19.29 25.60
N GLN A 1065 -4.29 19.29 26.80
CA GLN A 1065 -3.50 20.41 27.33
C GLN A 1065 -2.07 19.98 27.64
N TRP A 1066 -1.11 20.89 27.45
CA TRP A 1066 0.28 20.68 27.81
C TRP A 1066 0.44 20.58 29.32
N CYS A 1067 1.16 19.56 29.77
CA CYS A 1067 1.48 19.35 31.16
C CYS A 1067 2.96 18.99 31.30
N GLY A 1068 3.58 19.35 32.43
CA GLY A 1068 4.96 18.95 32.70
C GLY A 1068 5.01 17.55 33.30
N ILE A 1069 5.89 16.72 32.77
CA ILE A 1069 6.10 15.37 33.28
C ILE A 1069 6.81 15.50 34.64
N GLN A 1070 6.17 14.93 35.66
CA GLN A 1070 6.65 15.00 37.03
C GLN A 1070 7.98 14.25 37.14
N THR A 1071 9.02 14.93 37.61
CA THR A 1071 10.30 14.29 37.93
C THR A 1071 10.24 13.77 39.35
N CYS A 1072 9.88 12.49 39.45
CA CYS A 1072 10.11 11.60 40.57
C CYS A 1072 11.38 10.78 40.25
#